data_AF-A0A3T0L4C3-F1
#
_entry.id   AF-A0A3T0L4C3-F1
#
_cell.length_a   1.000
_cell.length_b   1.000
_cell.length_c   1.000
_cell.angle_alpha   90.00
_cell.angle_beta   90.00
_cell.angle_gamma   90.00
#
_symmetry.space_group_name_H-M   'P 1'
#
loop_
_entity.id
_entity.type
_entity.pdbx_description
1 polymer ?
#
loop_
_entity_poly.entity_id
_entity_poly.type
_entity_poly.pdbx_seq_one_letter_code
_entity_poly.pdbx_strand_id
1 'polypeptide(L)'
;MKHIALLGEGGVGKTTTAQKLIKDLKPKIVISGECPKESNPYDLFYNMLDSFFEIDLFNKRESNELVDQVLEMAGSIMLGPIAGFMSGKNDMSISKQDIFIAIKNKFWEFKEAVVFIDDIQWIDDASKELLKFLFEELKDSDLFFVITSREKEILDELGLENVFELKGLDKVQQFEFLKNNFYLSDEVTEWIINWIDEENATPLGLVNVVSSLYRKNYLVKSEYGYVFSEEFNPDLPSVPDNIKEDIKEIFETMPEYKEILSLAAIIGKEFDVSVLADALDMSVIKMTNLLYEISKKTNLVYDVLNKDNIFSFKSQILVDAIKELINYTDKSFLEATAPQIIRFYNQIIAEAMEENNYSDIQIANFYYGAGKTVLHKNFEYQLKAARACKNIFEFEKADKYIVNATTLLQLVDKKEEVEELKLLIEADRQFVRGNIDLDFTNRLIAKTTKNSSDELKIATTRAAYNSGRFDRSYFEKCYELAENYLIPSENKYTKAEGYHFAALSLDNTPENKEKKHKYFTEALKLSKDNKPLYSQIANSYAGFLSFGENHEKLLAKDLFIESIEIKENLPVKDLPGLARAYGGLGRLYLFWDPCNCDKAIKYFEKDLQISKELKDEFGISNMYSLLGMAYRLKGDCEKAKEYYDKSLELKHNKIDIFASIFGKIACGSGEYDRAKEFIKEYGEPPVFTYSFLNDEDKEKLGLK
;
A
#
# COMPACT_ATOMS: atom_id res chain seq x y z
N MET A 1 18.53 4.10 56.00
CA MET A 1 17.37 3.29 55.55
C MET A 1 17.73 2.59 54.26
N LYS A 2 17.50 1.27 54.19
CA LYS A 2 17.89 0.45 53.03
C LYS A 2 16.67 0.30 52.12
N HIS A 3 16.78 0.78 50.88
CA HIS A 3 15.69 0.70 49.91
C HIS A 3 16.20 0.49 48.48
N ILE A 4 15.31 -0.02 47.64
CA ILE A 4 15.37 0.00 46.18
C ILE A 4 14.02 0.48 45.66
N ALA A 5 14.03 1.48 44.79
CA ALA A 5 12.84 1.94 44.08
C ALA A 5 12.95 1.56 42.59
N LEU A 6 11.91 0.96 42.04
CA LEU A 6 11.78 0.63 40.62
C LEU A 6 10.86 1.65 39.96
N LEU A 7 11.41 2.47 39.07
CA LEU A 7 10.69 3.48 38.30
C LEU A 7 10.43 2.97 36.88
N GLY A 8 9.29 3.29 36.27
CA GLY A 8 9.05 2.98 34.86
C GLY A 8 7.58 3.05 34.47
N GLU A 9 7.29 3.01 33.17
CA GLU A 9 5.94 3.11 32.63
C GLU A 9 5.06 1.89 32.99
N GLY A 10 3.75 1.96 32.69
CA GLY A 10 2.84 0.83 32.88
C GLY A 10 3.30 -0.40 32.08
N GLY A 11 3.12 -1.61 32.63
CA GLY A 11 3.39 -2.85 31.88
C GLY A 11 4.86 -3.25 31.68
N VAL A 12 5.85 -2.44 32.09
CA VAL A 12 7.30 -2.76 31.94
C VAL A 12 7.83 -3.84 32.90
N GLY A 13 6.98 -4.37 33.79
CA GLY A 13 7.34 -5.47 34.69
C GLY A 13 7.97 -5.07 36.03
N LYS A 14 7.68 -3.86 36.53
CA LYS A 14 8.16 -3.38 37.85
C LYS A 14 7.81 -4.34 38.99
N THR A 15 6.53 -4.66 39.16
CA THR A 15 6.02 -5.58 40.20
C THR A 15 6.68 -6.96 40.09
N THR A 16 6.74 -7.53 38.88
CA THR A 16 7.40 -8.83 38.65
C THR A 16 8.89 -8.81 39.00
N THR A 17 9.59 -7.72 38.66
CA THR A 17 11.00 -7.53 39.00
C THR A 17 11.20 -7.38 40.51
N ALA A 18 10.35 -6.60 41.17
CA ALA A 18 10.35 -6.48 42.63
C ALA A 18 10.12 -7.82 43.32
N GLN A 19 9.11 -8.58 42.89
CA GLN A 19 8.81 -9.92 43.43
C GLN A 19 9.98 -10.88 43.25
N LYS A 20 10.64 -10.87 42.08
CA LYS A 20 11.83 -11.69 41.84
C LYS A 20 12.99 -11.29 42.76
N LEU A 21 13.25 -10.00 42.91
CA LEU A 21 14.26 -9.48 43.82
C LEU A 21 14.00 -9.92 45.27
N ILE A 22 12.75 -9.78 45.74
CA ILE A 22 12.33 -10.23 47.07
C ILE A 22 12.59 -11.72 47.25
N LYS A 23 12.26 -12.53 46.24
CA LYS A 23 12.49 -13.98 46.25
C LYS A 23 13.99 -14.33 46.31
N ASP A 24 14.84 -13.59 45.61
CA ASP A 24 16.29 -13.80 45.60
C ASP A 24 16.94 -13.35 46.93
N LEU A 25 16.40 -12.31 47.59
CA LEU A 25 16.83 -11.85 48.91
C LEU A 25 16.51 -12.86 50.02
N LYS A 26 15.51 -13.73 49.84
CA LYS A 26 15.05 -14.74 50.81
C LYS A 26 14.86 -14.17 52.23
N PRO A 27 14.05 -13.11 52.39
CA PRO A 27 13.81 -12.51 53.70
C PRO A 27 13.04 -13.47 54.62
N LYS A 28 13.15 -13.26 55.93
CA LYS A 28 12.36 -14.03 56.91
C LYS A 28 10.88 -13.65 56.87
N ILE A 29 10.59 -12.39 56.58
CA ILE A 29 9.26 -11.80 56.56
C ILE A 29 9.15 -10.90 55.33
N VAL A 30 8.02 -10.97 54.63
CA VAL A 30 7.64 -10.01 53.58
C VAL A 30 6.36 -9.33 54.01
N ILE A 31 6.35 -8.00 53.97
CA ILE A 31 5.18 -7.17 54.25
C ILE A 31 4.86 -6.44 52.96
N SER A 32 3.67 -6.62 52.40
CA SER A 32 3.31 -6.03 51.10
C SER A 32 2.12 -5.09 51.22
N GLY A 33 2.23 -3.90 50.63
CA GLY A 33 1.12 -2.96 50.51
C GLY A 33 1.00 -2.45 49.08
N GLU A 34 -0.23 -2.34 48.59
CA GLU A 34 -0.56 -1.72 47.30
C GLU A 34 -1.30 -0.41 47.54
N CYS A 35 -1.02 0.61 46.74
CA CYS A 35 -1.71 1.90 46.76
C CYS A 35 -2.83 1.92 45.69
N PRO A 36 -4.11 1.83 46.08
CA PRO A 36 -5.22 1.90 45.13
C PRO A 36 -5.43 3.34 44.62
N LYS A 37 -5.91 3.49 43.38
CA LYS A 37 -6.24 4.80 42.75
C LYS A 37 -7.25 5.63 43.55
N GLU A 38 -8.19 4.97 44.23
CA GLU A 38 -9.12 5.57 45.19
C GLU A 38 -8.79 5.00 46.57
N SER A 39 -8.20 5.83 47.45
CA SER A 39 -7.69 5.41 48.76
C SER A 39 -8.28 6.24 49.89
N ASN A 40 -8.69 5.59 50.98
CA ASN A 40 -8.94 6.24 52.26
C ASN A 40 -7.62 6.52 53.00
N PRO A 41 -7.62 7.42 53.99
CA PRO A 41 -6.44 7.68 54.79
C PRO A 41 -5.86 6.41 55.43
N TYR A 42 -4.55 6.21 55.30
CA TYR A 42 -3.80 5.06 55.86
C TYR A 42 -4.05 3.69 55.18
N ASP A 43 -4.72 3.63 54.03
CA ASP A 43 -5.03 2.37 53.33
C ASP A 43 -3.80 1.52 53.00
N LEU A 44 -2.66 2.16 52.70
CA LEU A 44 -1.40 1.45 52.47
C LEU A 44 -1.02 0.57 53.67
N PHE A 45 -1.10 1.13 54.88
CA PHE A 45 -0.69 0.44 56.11
C PHE A 45 -1.71 -0.61 56.52
N TYR A 46 -2.98 -0.43 56.16
CA TYR A 46 -3.98 -1.49 56.28
C TYR A 46 -3.62 -2.71 55.45
N ASN A 47 -3.34 -2.52 54.16
CA ASN A 47 -2.95 -3.60 53.25
C ASN A 47 -1.69 -4.32 53.75
N MET A 48 -0.72 -3.56 54.27
CA MET A 48 0.49 -4.13 54.86
C MET A 48 0.23 -4.98 56.10
N LEU A 49 -0.61 -4.49 57.03
CA LEU A 49 -0.91 -5.22 58.25
C LEU A 49 -1.74 -6.46 57.95
N ASP A 50 -2.70 -6.39 57.02
CA ASP A 50 -3.50 -7.53 56.57
C ASP A 50 -2.64 -8.62 55.93
N SER A 51 -1.69 -8.24 55.05
CA SER A 51 -0.75 -9.21 54.44
C SER A 51 0.18 -9.89 55.46
N PHE A 52 0.48 -9.24 56.59
CA PHE A 52 1.37 -9.77 57.62
C PHE A 52 0.69 -10.84 58.51
N PHE A 53 -0.64 -10.83 58.66
CA PHE A 53 -1.36 -11.76 59.54
C PHE A 53 -1.75 -13.10 58.89
N GLU A 54 -1.40 -13.34 57.62
CA GLU A 54 -1.78 -14.55 56.85
C GLU A 54 -3.26 -14.96 57.04
N ILE A 55 -4.19 -14.19 56.44
CA ILE A 55 -5.28 -14.87 55.73
C ILE A 55 -4.87 -14.93 54.28
N ASP A 56 -4.70 -16.17 53.80
CA ASP A 56 -4.28 -16.54 52.46
C ASP A 56 -5.15 -15.84 51.39
N LEU A 57 -4.69 -14.68 50.93
CA LEU A 57 -5.36 -13.85 49.92
C LEU A 57 -5.08 -14.31 48.49
N PHE A 58 -4.36 -15.43 48.30
CA PHE A 58 -4.19 -16.02 46.97
C PHE A 58 -5.34 -16.94 46.54
N ASN A 59 -6.38 -17.11 47.37
CA ASN A 59 -7.62 -17.79 47.00
C ASN A 59 -8.86 -17.11 47.63
N LYS A 60 -9.25 -15.92 47.13
CA LYS A 60 -10.63 -15.40 47.32
C LYS A 60 -11.46 -15.56 46.05
N ARG A 61 -12.02 -16.76 45.89
CA ARG A 61 -13.38 -16.96 45.35
C ARG A 61 -14.17 -17.75 46.40
N GLU A 62 -14.77 -17.02 47.33
CA GLU A 62 -16.05 -17.28 48.00
C GLU A 62 -16.09 -16.55 49.35
N SER A 63 -17.07 -15.67 49.46
CA SER A 63 -17.39 -14.79 50.59
C SER A 63 -17.89 -15.53 51.83
N ASN A 64 -17.54 -15.08 53.04
CA ASN A 64 -18.31 -15.34 54.26
C ASN A 64 -18.10 -14.23 55.32
N GLU A 65 -19.20 -13.59 55.75
CA GLU A 65 -19.27 -12.49 56.74
C GLU A 65 -18.70 -12.84 58.14
N LEU A 66 -18.51 -14.14 58.44
CA LEU A 66 -17.98 -14.60 59.73
C LEU A 66 -16.45 -14.51 59.84
N VAL A 67 -15.73 -14.54 58.71
CA VAL A 67 -14.27 -14.44 58.67
C VAL A 67 -13.84 -12.98 58.91
N ASP A 68 -14.60 -12.02 58.38
CA ASP A 68 -14.35 -10.58 58.56
C ASP A 68 -14.51 -10.15 60.03
N GLN A 69 -15.48 -10.73 60.76
CA GLN A 69 -15.64 -10.47 62.20
C GLN A 69 -14.51 -11.04 63.06
N VAL A 70 -13.99 -12.23 62.71
CA VAL A 70 -12.86 -12.84 63.42
C VAL A 70 -11.56 -12.09 63.10
N LEU A 71 -11.41 -11.56 61.89
CA LEU A 71 -10.33 -10.66 61.47
C LEU A 71 -10.37 -9.31 62.17
N GLU A 72 -11.53 -8.66 62.27
CA GLU A 72 -11.72 -7.42 63.04
C GLU A 72 -11.39 -7.65 64.53
N MET A 73 -11.75 -8.80 65.07
CA MET A 73 -11.50 -9.16 66.46
C MET A 73 -10.02 -9.50 66.71
N ALA A 74 -9.34 -10.18 65.77
CA ALA A 74 -7.90 -10.44 65.85
C ALA A 74 -7.06 -9.17 65.63
N GLY A 75 -7.47 -8.31 64.68
CA GLY A 75 -6.87 -7.01 64.41
C GLY A 75 -7.01 -6.03 65.57
N SER A 76 -8.17 -5.96 66.21
CA SER A 76 -8.39 -5.13 67.41
C SER A 76 -7.61 -5.62 68.65
N ILE A 77 -7.34 -6.92 68.76
CA ILE A 77 -6.54 -7.51 69.85
C ILE A 77 -5.02 -7.34 69.61
N MET A 78 -4.55 -7.38 68.35
CA MET A 78 -3.13 -7.26 68.00
C MET A 78 -2.63 -5.82 67.78
N LEU A 79 -3.48 -4.94 67.23
CA LEU A 79 -3.16 -3.53 66.94
C LEU A 79 -3.50 -2.60 68.11
N GLY A 80 -4.26 -3.08 69.09
CA GLY A 80 -4.69 -2.27 70.23
C GLY A 80 -5.42 -0.99 69.77
N PRO A 81 -5.10 0.19 70.33
CA PRO A 81 -5.80 1.43 70.01
C PRO A 81 -5.70 1.90 68.55
N ILE A 82 -4.80 1.30 67.77
CA ILE A 82 -4.54 1.64 66.36
C ILE A 82 -5.73 1.26 65.46
N ALA A 83 -6.46 0.18 65.77
CA ALA A 83 -7.59 -0.29 64.96
C ALA A 83 -8.78 0.69 64.91
N GLY A 84 -9.04 1.42 66.00
CA GLY A 84 -10.11 2.43 66.06
C GLY A 84 -9.79 3.67 65.23
N PHE A 85 -8.54 4.13 65.29
CA PHE A 85 -8.06 5.28 64.52
C PHE A 85 -8.02 5.00 63.02
N MET A 86 -7.50 3.84 62.62
CA MET A 86 -7.41 3.51 61.22
C MET A 86 -8.83 3.33 60.61
N SER A 87 -9.84 2.89 61.37
CA SER A 87 -11.20 2.61 60.83
C SER A 87 -12.10 3.85 60.68
N GLY A 88 -11.52 5.04 60.84
CA GLY A 88 -12.24 6.31 60.74
C GLY A 88 -13.20 6.60 61.90
N LYS A 89 -13.26 5.73 62.92
CA LYS A 89 -14.06 5.95 64.13
C LYS A 89 -13.22 6.72 65.15
N ASN A 90 -13.45 8.03 65.23
CA ASN A 90 -12.84 8.94 66.23
C ASN A 90 -13.16 8.49 67.67
N ASP A 91 -12.36 7.60 68.25
CA ASP A 91 -12.34 7.39 69.69
C ASP A 91 -11.33 8.36 70.33
N MET A 92 -11.86 9.26 71.15
CA MET A 92 -11.37 10.62 71.38
C MET A 92 -10.24 10.71 72.44
N SER A 93 -9.27 9.79 72.46
CA SER A 93 -8.22 9.77 73.51
C SER A 93 -6.76 9.53 73.08
N ILE A 94 -6.48 9.26 71.80
CA ILE A 94 -5.11 8.94 71.33
C ILE A 94 -4.65 9.99 70.31
N SER A 95 -3.45 10.55 70.49
CA SER A 95 -2.91 11.54 69.56
C SER A 95 -2.31 10.90 68.31
N LYS A 96 -2.29 11.63 67.19
CA LYS A 96 -1.64 11.21 65.93
C LYS A 96 -0.18 10.76 66.13
N GLN A 97 0.54 11.42 67.05
CA GLN A 97 1.93 11.06 67.37
C GLN A 97 2.04 9.72 68.10
N ASP A 98 1.09 9.41 68.99
CA ASP A 98 1.07 8.12 69.69
C ASP A 98 0.86 6.95 68.73
N ILE A 99 0.02 7.15 67.69
CA ILE A 99 -0.22 6.16 66.63
C ILE A 99 1.03 5.95 65.79
N PHE A 100 1.69 7.03 65.37
CA PHE A 100 2.93 6.96 64.60
C PHE A 100 4.02 6.19 65.38
N ILE A 101 4.17 6.49 66.67
CA ILE A 101 5.11 5.78 67.55
C ILE A 101 4.73 4.31 67.71
N ALA A 102 3.45 3.99 67.84
CA ALA A 102 2.99 2.60 67.99
C ALA A 102 3.27 1.77 66.73
N ILE A 103 2.99 2.33 65.54
CA ILE A 103 3.30 1.70 64.25
C ILE A 103 4.82 1.54 64.10
N LYS A 104 5.61 2.58 64.40
CA LYS A 104 7.08 2.50 64.41
C LYS A 104 7.59 1.34 65.26
N ASN A 105 7.14 1.26 66.52
CA ASN A 105 7.58 0.24 67.45
C ASN A 105 7.26 -1.16 66.91
N LYS A 106 6.11 -1.32 66.25
CA LYS A 106 5.75 -2.59 65.61
C LYS A 106 6.69 -2.94 64.47
N PHE A 107 6.99 -1.99 63.58
CA PHE A 107 7.94 -2.21 62.50
C PHE A 107 9.38 -2.47 63.01
N TRP A 108 9.75 -1.94 64.18
CA TRP A 108 11.05 -2.20 64.83
C TRP A 108 11.21 -3.66 65.31
N GLU A 109 10.12 -4.38 65.57
CA GLU A 109 10.16 -5.78 65.98
C GLU A 109 10.60 -6.72 64.84
N PHE A 110 10.42 -6.31 63.58
CA PHE A 110 10.74 -7.12 62.42
C PHE A 110 12.24 -7.12 62.13
N LYS A 111 12.85 -8.30 62.21
CA LYS A 111 14.25 -8.52 61.83
C LYS A 111 14.33 -9.25 60.50
N GLU A 112 15.23 -8.78 59.62
CA GLU A 112 15.44 -9.35 58.28
C GLU A 112 14.15 -9.40 57.43
N ALA A 113 13.36 -8.32 57.48
CA ALA A 113 12.10 -8.21 56.75
C ALA A 113 12.20 -7.28 55.54
N VAL A 114 11.47 -7.62 54.48
CA VAL A 114 11.32 -6.77 53.31
C VAL A 114 9.92 -6.16 53.29
N VAL A 115 9.84 -4.84 53.14
CA VAL A 115 8.59 -4.09 52.96
C VAL A 115 8.45 -3.77 51.48
N PHE A 116 7.48 -4.37 50.82
CA PHE A 116 7.15 -4.15 49.42
C PHE A 116 6.00 -3.15 49.29
N ILE A 117 6.21 -2.06 48.56
CA ILE A 117 5.20 -1.05 48.26
C ILE A 117 5.01 -0.96 46.76
N ASP A 118 3.82 -1.29 46.26
CA ASP A 118 3.51 -1.25 44.84
C ASP A 118 2.67 -0.01 44.48
N ASP A 119 2.97 0.57 43.31
CA ASP A 119 2.27 1.72 42.70
C ASP A 119 2.17 2.95 43.64
N ILE A 120 3.29 3.33 44.28
CA ILE A 120 3.39 4.41 45.29
C ILE A 120 2.85 5.77 44.82
N GLN A 121 2.76 6.04 43.52
CA GLN A 121 2.19 7.29 42.99
C GLN A 121 0.75 7.54 43.46
N TRP A 122 0.01 6.50 43.85
CA TRP A 122 -1.36 6.61 44.36
C TRP A 122 -1.45 6.73 45.88
N ILE A 123 -0.34 6.98 46.59
CA ILE A 123 -0.35 7.09 48.04
C ILE A 123 -1.17 8.30 48.53
N ASP A 124 -2.03 8.10 49.53
CA ASP A 124 -2.76 9.19 50.18
C ASP A 124 -1.85 10.05 51.08
N ASP A 125 -2.23 11.31 51.29
CA ASP A 125 -1.43 12.27 52.06
C ASP A 125 -1.12 11.80 53.50
N ALA A 126 -2.08 11.11 54.14
CA ALA A 126 -1.91 10.66 55.52
C ALA A 126 -0.95 9.46 55.61
N SER A 127 -1.07 8.50 54.69
CA SER A 127 -0.10 7.41 54.53
C SER A 127 1.28 7.95 54.18
N LYS A 128 1.36 8.94 53.30
CA LYS A 128 2.63 9.55 52.88
C LYS A 128 3.35 10.22 54.04
N GLU A 129 2.63 10.93 54.90
CA GLU A 129 3.20 11.55 56.10
C GLU A 129 3.72 10.50 57.10
N LEU A 130 2.96 9.43 57.33
CA LEU A 130 3.39 8.32 58.17
C LEU A 130 4.61 7.58 57.58
N LEU A 131 4.62 7.37 56.27
CA LEU A 131 5.71 6.71 55.58
C LEU A 131 7.01 7.51 55.71
N LYS A 132 6.95 8.85 55.56
CA LYS A 132 8.10 9.74 55.79
C LYS A 132 8.61 9.64 57.24
N PHE A 133 7.71 9.65 58.22
CA PHE A 133 8.08 9.46 59.63
C PHE A 133 8.79 8.12 59.86
N LEU A 134 8.26 7.02 59.31
CA LEU A 134 8.87 5.69 59.44
C LEU A 134 10.23 5.63 58.72
N PHE A 135 10.37 6.25 57.56
CA PHE A 135 11.62 6.31 56.81
C PHE A 135 12.73 7.03 57.57
N GLU A 136 12.39 8.03 58.39
CA GLU A 136 13.33 8.74 59.25
C GLU A 136 13.69 7.94 60.49
N GLU A 137 12.68 7.45 61.21
CA GLU A 137 12.88 6.81 62.49
C GLU A 137 13.48 5.40 62.37
N LEU A 138 13.19 4.67 61.29
CA LEU A 138 13.65 3.28 61.07
C LEU A 138 14.96 3.18 60.27
N LYS A 139 15.74 4.28 60.16
CA LYS A 139 16.96 4.33 59.33
C LYS A 139 17.99 3.24 59.65
N ASP A 140 18.10 2.87 60.92
CA ASP A 140 19.07 1.91 61.47
C ASP A 140 18.47 0.52 61.74
N SER A 141 17.23 0.28 61.28
CA SER A 141 16.58 -1.02 61.41
C SER A 141 17.09 -2.04 60.37
N ASP A 142 16.72 -3.31 60.55
CA ASP A 142 17.01 -4.40 59.61
C ASP A 142 15.97 -4.50 58.47
N LEU A 143 15.12 -3.49 58.30
CA LEU A 143 14.13 -3.42 57.24
C LEU A 143 14.75 -3.05 55.89
N PHE A 144 14.25 -3.68 54.84
CA PHE A 144 14.60 -3.35 53.47
C PHE A 144 13.34 -3.00 52.66
N PHE A 145 13.29 -1.81 52.07
CA PHE A 145 12.13 -1.37 51.30
C PHE A 145 12.32 -1.65 49.82
N VAL A 146 11.33 -2.27 49.18
CA VAL A 146 11.24 -2.40 47.72
C VAL A 146 10.01 -1.63 47.29
N ILE A 147 10.18 -0.61 46.47
CA ILE A 147 9.11 0.33 46.12
C ILE A 147 8.97 0.37 44.61
N THR A 148 7.77 0.43 44.06
CA THR A 148 7.57 0.70 42.63
C THR A 148 6.85 2.03 42.42
N SER A 149 7.18 2.71 41.31
CA SER A 149 6.52 3.95 40.92
C SER A 149 6.46 4.11 39.41
N ARG A 150 5.48 4.87 38.94
CA ARG A 150 5.44 5.43 37.56
C ARG A 150 6.01 6.84 37.49
N GLU A 151 6.02 7.55 38.60
CA GLU A 151 6.38 8.96 38.69
C GLU A 151 7.66 9.13 39.52
N LYS A 152 8.59 9.94 39.02
CA LYS A 152 9.83 10.22 39.76
C LYS A 152 9.61 11.20 40.91
N GLU A 153 8.69 12.14 40.73
CA GLU A 153 8.39 13.22 41.67
C GLU A 153 8.04 12.69 43.07
N ILE A 154 7.17 11.68 43.16
CA ILE A 154 6.81 11.06 44.44
C ILE A 154 7.99 10.36 45.13
N LEU A 155 8.92 9.79 44.37
CA LEU A 155 10.11 9.14 44.91
C LEU A 155 11.09 10.18 45.48
N ASP A 156 11.28 11.28 44.75
CA ASP A 156 12.10 12.42 45.18
C ASP A 156 11.52 13.07 46.45
N GLU A 157 10.20 13.22 46.51
CA GLU A 157 9.49 13.74 47.69
C GLU A 157 9.63 12.85 48.94
N LEU A 158 9.79 11.54 48.76
CA LEU A 158 10.04 10.57 49.82
C LEU A 158 11.53 10.46 50.19
N GLY A 159 12.42 11.15 49.47
CA GLY A 159 13.87 11.13 49.70
C GLY A 159 14.53 9.80 49.37
N LEU A 160 14.03 9.10 48.33
CA LEU A 160 14.57 7.82 47.90
C LEU A 160 15.68 8.02 46.87
N GLU A 161 16.88 7.50 47.15
CA GLU A 161 18.09 7.71 46.34
C GLU A 161 18.40 6.53 45.41
N ASN A 162 18.10 5.29 45.83
CA ASN A 162 18.40 4.07 45.06
C ASN A 162 17.28 3.75 44.06
N VAL A 163 17.13 4.59 43.04
CA VAL A 163 16.09 4.46 42.00
C VAL A 163 16.67 3.78 40.75
N PHE A 164 16.03 2.69 40.31
CA PHE A 164 16.35 1.95 39.09
C PHE A 164 15.21 2.10 38.08
N GLU A 165 15.51 2.65 36.91
CA GLU A 165 14.53 2.86 35.85
C GLU A 165 14.44 1.63 34.94
N LEU A 166 13.25 1.04 34.86
CA LEU A 166 12.88 0.00 33.91
C LEU A 166 12.26 0.65 32.67
N LYS A 167 12.89 0.39 31.52
CA LYS A 167 12.44 0.89 30.21
C LYS A 167 11.69 -0.19 29.44
N GLY A 168 10.91 0.24 28.46
CA GLY A 168 10.34 -0.67 27.46
C GLY A 168 11.41 -1.45 26.70
N LEU A 169 10.99 -2.56 26.08
CA LEU A 169 11.89 -3.41 25.30
C LEU A 169 12.16 -2.75 23.94
N ASP A 170 13.42 -2.71 23.50
CA ASP A 170 13.74 -2.35 22.11
C ASP A 170 13.32 -3.48 21.14
N LYS A 171 13.30 -3.23 19.82
CA LYS A 171 12.83 -4.23 18.83
C LYS A 171 13.58 -5.57 18.89
N VAL A 172 14.88 -5.55 19.20
CA VAL A 172 15.69 -6.78 19.32
C VAL A 172 15.28 -7.54 20.58
N GLN A 173 15.12 -6.83 21.69
CA GLN A 173 14.65 -7.39 22.96
C GLN A 173 13.21 -7.90 22.87
N GLN A 174 12.32 -7.21 22.14
CA GLN A 174 10.95 -7.67 21.88
C GLN A 174 10.96 -8.99 21.11
N PHE A 175 11.79 -9.09 20.07
CA PHE A 175 11.94 -10.29 19.27
C PHE A 175 12.43 -11.47 20.11
N GLU A 176 13.49 -11.27 20.89
CA GLU A 176 14.02 -12.28 21.81
C GLU A 176 13.01 -12.67 22.89
N PHE A 177 12.30 -11.69 23.46
CA PHE A 177 11.26 -11.92 24.47
C PHE A 177 10.14 -12.81 23.92
N LEU A 178 9.62 -12.51 22.72
CA LEU A 178 8.56 -13.28 22.08
C LEU A 178 9.00 -14.71 21.76
N LYS A 179 10.19 -14.89 21.16
CA LYS A 179 10.71 -16.23 20.84
C LYS A 179 11.01 -17.06 22.08
N ASN A 180 11.70 -16.50 23.06
CA ASN A 180 12.18 -17.26 24.22
C ASN A 180 11.05 -17.65 25.17
N ASN A 181 10.01 -16.82 25.28
CA ASN A 181 8.92 -17.05 26.23
C ASN A 181 7.70 -17.75 25.61
N PHE A 182 7.45 -17.58 24.31
CA PHE A 182 6.25 -18.12 23.64
C PHE A 182 6.54 -19.08 22.49
N TYR A 183 7.82 -19.28 22.12
CA TYR A 183 8.24 -20.18 21.04
C TYR A 183 7.54 -19.87 19.71
N LEU A 184 7.41 -18.59 19.36
CA LEU A 184 6.84 -18.13 18.09
C LEU A 184 7.85 -18.31 16.94
N SER A 185 7.35 -18.48 15.71
CA SER A 185 8.19 -18.41 14.51
C SER A 185 8.69 -16.98 14.26
N ASP A 186 9.74 -16.84 13.44
CA ASP A 186 10.29 -15.53 13.08
C ASP A 186 9.23 -14.66 12.40
N GLU A 187 8.47 -15.22 11.46
CA GLU A 187 7.39 -14.52 10.74
C GLU A 187 6.32 -13.94 11.67
N VAL A 188 5.80 -14.75 12.61
CA VAL A 188 4.78 -14.28 13.57
C VAL A 188 5.37 -13.21 14.49
N THR A 189 6.63 -13.39 14.89
CA THR A 189 7.31 -12.45 15.79
C THR A 189 7.51 -11.09 15.12
N GLU A 190 8.02 -11.06 13.89
CA GLU A 190 8.16 -9.83 13.11
C GLU A 190 6.81 -9.15 12.86
N TRP A 191 5.78 -9.94 12.57
CA TRP A 191 4.43 -9.42 12.37
C TRP A 191 3.91 -8.71 13.63
N ILE A 192 4.01 -9.33 14.82
CA ILE A 192 3.56 -8.74 16.08
C ILE A 192 4.29 -7.43 16.37
N ILE A 193 5.62 -7.41 16.24
CA ILE A 193 6.46 -6.24 16.51
C ILE A 193 6.13 -5.07 15.59
N ASN A 194 5.78 -5.35 14.33
CA ASN A 194 5.41 -4.31 13.38
C ASN A 194 3.96 -3.85 13.52
N TRP A 195 3.09 -4.69 14.08
CA TRP A 195 1.68 -4.38 14.25
C TRP A 195 1.40 -3.62 15.55
N ILE A 196 2.04 -4.00 16.66
CA ILE A 196 1.93 -3.30 17.94
C ILE A 196 2.73 -1.99 17.91
N ASP A 197 2.24 -0.96 18.59
CA ASP A 197 2.96 0.30 18.72
C ASP A 197 3.98 0.29 19.86
N GLU A 198 4.94 1.21 19.81
CA GLU A 198 6.03 1.26 20.77
C GLU A 198 5.54 1.46 22.22
N GLU A 199 4.45 2.20 22.42
CA GLU A 199 3.86 2.45 23.75
C GLU A 199 3.18 1.19 24.31
N ASN A 200 2.56 0.39 23.45
CA ASN A 200 1.92 -0.88 23.79
C ASN A 200 2.88 -2.07 23.74
N ALA A 201 4.08 -1.93 23.16
CA ALA A 201 5.13 -2.96 23.07
C ALA A 201 5.85 -3.26 24.39
N THR A 202 5.17 -3.03 25.52
CA THR A 202 5.66 -3.42 26.84
C THR A 202 5.61 -4.95 26.99
N PRO A 203 6.41 -5.55 27.89
CA PRO A 203 6.32 -6.97 28.20
C PRO A 203 4.88 -7.46 28.44
N LEU A 204 4.07 -6.72 29.19
CA LEU A 204 2.66 -7.05 29.42
C LEU A 204 1.82 -6.94 28.14
N GLY A 205 2.01 -5.89 27.34
CA GLY A 205 1.29 -5.73 26.07
C GLY A 205 1.60 -6.84 25.07
N LEU A 206 2.87 -7.25 24.96
CA LEU A 206 3.27 -8.40 24.15
C LEU A 206 2.64 -9.71 24.63
N VAL A 207 2.63 -9.96 25.95
CA VAL A 207 1.95 -11.12 26.54
C VAL A 207 0.46 -11.12 26.19
N ASN A 208 -0.19 -9.95 26.26
CA ASN A 208 -1.60 -9.79 25.97
C ASN A 208 -1.91 -10.07 24.50
N VAL A 209 -1.10 -9.55 23.57
CA VAL A 209 -1.23 -9.85 22.13
C VAL A 209 -1.13 -11.34 21.88
N VAL A 210 -0.06 -11.99 22.34
CA VAL A 210 0.14 -13.43 22.12
C VAL A 210 -0.99 -14.24 22.74
N SER A 211 -1.42 -13.88 23.95
CA SER A 211 -2.52 -14.55 24.64
C SER A 211 -3.85 -14.38 23.91
N SER A 212 -4.12 -13.21 23.34
CA SER A 212 -5.34 -12.95 22.56
C SER A 212 -5.36 -13.78 21.27
N LEU A 213 -4.26 -13.78 20.52
CA LEU A 213 -4.11 -14.58 19.29
C LEU A 213 -4.28 -16.07 19.59
N TYR A 214 -3.68 -16.56 20.68
CA TYR A 214 -3.81 -17.95 21.09
C TYR A 214 -5.25 -18.31 21.48
N ARG A 215 -5.93 -17.50 22.31
CA ARG A 215 -7.32 -17.73 22.73
C ARG A 215 -8.31 -17.77 21.55
N LYS A 216 -8.02 -17.04 20.48
CA LYS A 216 -8.82 -17.02 19.24
C LYS A 216 -8.43 -18.11 18.24
N ASN A 217 -7.55 -19.05 18.62
CA ASN A 217 -7.05 -20.14 17.78
C ASN A 217 -6.30 -19.66 16.51
N TYR A 218 -5.71 -18.46 16.55
CA TYR A 218 -4.91 -17.93 15.44
C TYR A 218 -3.45 -18.40 15.45
N LEU A 219 -3.01 -19.08 16.51
CA LEU A 219 -1.67 -19.64 16.61
C LEU A 219 -1.73 -21.16 16.67
N VAL A 220 -1.01 -21.82 15.76
CA VAL A 220 -0.92 -23.29 15.67
C VAL A 220 0.53 -23.72 15.82
N LYS A 221 0.76 -24.83 16.52
CA LYS A 221 2.11 -25.34 16.76
C LYS A 221 2.69 -25.99 15.51
N SER A 222 3.92 -25.62 15.14
CA SER A 222 4.71 -26.22 14.05
C SER A 222 6.09 -26.68 14.53
N GLU A 223 6.90 -27.24 13.64
CA GLU A 223 8.30 -27.63 13.91
C GLU A 223 9.20 -26.41 14.21
N TYR A 224 8.84 -25.22 13.71
CA TYR A 224 9.62 -23.98 13.84
C TYR A 224 9.07 -23.04 14.92
N GLY A 225 8.10 -23.50 15.72
CA GLY A 225 7.38 -22.67 16.70
C GLY A 225 5.90 -22.51 16.38
N TYR A 226 5.22 -21.64 17.11
CA TYR A 226 3.84 -21.25 16.80
C TYR A 226 3.82 -20.36 15.55
N VAL A 227 3.00 -20.75 14.57
CA VAL A 227 2.75 -20.04 13.31
C VAL A 227 1.29 -19.59 13.25
N PHE A 228 0.94 -18.68 12.34
CA PHE A 228 -0.45 -18.30 12.11
C PHE A 228 -1.28 -19.48 11.58
N SER A 229 -2.53 -19.57 12.02
CA SER A 229 -3.50 -20.51 11.46
C SER A 229 -4.00 -20.05 10.08
N GLU A 230 -4.55 -20.96 9.28
CA GLU A 230 -5.19 -20.61 7.99
C GLU A 230 -6.38 -19.66 8.14
N GLU A 231 -6.96 -19.57 9.35
CA GLU A 231 -8.09 -18.69 9.66
C GLU A 231 -7.65 -17.26 9.99
N PHE A 232 -6.37 -17.06 10.32
CA PHE A 232 -5.84 -15.74 10.62
C PHE A 232 -5.63 -14.96 9.34
N ASN A 233 -6.20 -13.75 9.27
CA ASN A 233 -5.95 -12.81 8.19
C ASN A 233 -5.02 -11.70 8.68
N PRO A 234 -3.75 -11.65 8.24
CA PRO A 234 -2.81 -10.60 8.61
C PRO A 234 -3.25 -9.19 8.21
N ASP A 235 -4.10 -9.07 7.18
CA ASP A 235 -4.63 -7.78 6.71
C ASP A 235 -5.80 -7.26 7.58
N LEU A 236 -6.40 -8.12 8.40
CA LEU A 236 -7.52 -7.80 9.31
C LEU A 236 -7.31 -8.51 10.66
N PRO A 237 -6.27 -8.11 11.41
CA PRO A 237 -5.95 -8.77 12.66
C PRO A 237 -6.98 -8.46 13.74
N SER A 238 -7.26 -9.44 14.58
CA SER A 238 -8.16 -9.21 15.71
C SER A 238 -7.46 -8.38 16.78
N VAL A 239 -8.10 -7.33 17.24
CA VAL A 239 -7.46 -6.41 18.18
C VAL A 239 -7.46 -7.00 19.60
N PRO A 240 -6.41 -6.78 20.41
CA PRO A 240 -6.34 -7.21 21.81
C PRO A 240 -7.39 -6.51 22.67
N ASP A 241 -7.90 -7.21 23.69
CA ASP A 241 -9.03 -6.72 24.49
C ASP A 241 -8.67 -5.47 25.31
N ASN A 242 -7.45 -5.38 25.83
CA ASN A 242 -6.99 -4.20 26.59
C ASN A 242 -6.98 -2.93 25.74
N ILE A 243 -6.44 -2.99 24.50
CA ILE A 243 -6.42 -1.82 23.60
C ILE A 243 -7.85 -1.40 23.24
N LYS A 244 -8.77 -2.36 23.07
CA LYS A 244 -10.19 -2.04 22.85
C LYS A 244 -10.81 -1.38 24.06
N GLU A 245 -10.54 -1.89 25.26
CA GLU A 245 -11.04 -1.31 26.51
C GLU A 245 -10.52 0.12 26.71
N ASP A 246 -9.24 0.37 26.43
CA ASP A 246 -8.64 1.71 26.50
C ASP A 246 -9.34 2.70 25.55
N ILE A 247 -9.55 2.32 24.28
CA ILE A 247 -10.25 3.18 23.32
C ILE A 247 -11.73 3.34 23.67
N LYS A 248 -12.35 2.28 24.21
CA LYS A 248 -13.74 2.34 24.68
C LYS A 248 -13.89 3.31 25.85
N GLU A 249 -12.97 3.29 26.82
CA GLU A 249 -12.92 4.25 27.92
C GLU A 249 -12.75 5.69 27.39
N ILE A 250 -11.89 5.91 26.40
CA ILE A 250 -11.76 7.22 25.74
C ILE A 250 -13.09 7.66 25.12
N PHE A 251 -13.80 6.76 24.42
CA PHE A 251 -15.10 7.09 23.82
C PHE A 251 -16.21 7.32 24.85
N GLU A 252 -16.15 6.68 26.03
CA GLU A 252 -17.11 6.87 27.12
C GLU A 252 -16.84 8.18 27.88
N THR A 253 -15.57 8.53 28.09
CA THR A 253 -15.15 9.74 28.81
C THR A 253 -15.16 11.00 27.94
N MET A 254 -14.92 10.86 26.63
CA MET A 254 -14.83 11.96 25.66
C MET A 254 -15.66 11.65 24.40
N PRO A 255 -17.00 11.64 24.47
CA PRO A 255 -17.88 11.22 23.39
C PRO A 255 -17.73 12.03 22.10
N GLU A 256 -17.34 13.30 22.20
CA GLU A 256 -17.12 14.21 21.08
C GLU A 256 -15.99 13.77 20.15
N TYR A 257 -15.04 12.96 20.63
CA TYR A 257 -13.91 12.48 19.81
C TYR A 257 -14.26 11.21 19.01
N LYS A 258 -15.31 10.50 19.41
CA LYS A 258 -15.69 9.22 18.83
C LYS A 258 -15.93 9.32 17.33
N GLU A 259 -16.71 10.31 16.90
CA GLU A 259 -17.05 10.49 15.49
C GLU A 259 -15.84 10.89 14.64
N ILE A 260 -15.02 11.83 15.12
CA ILE A 260 -13.78 12.27 14.47
C ILE A 260 -12.82 11.10 14.28
N LEU A 261 -12.54 10.34 15.35
CA LEU A 261 -11.64 9.20 15.33
C LEU A 261 -12.18 8.04 14.49
N SER A 262 -13.50 7.85 14.47
CA SER A 262 -14.14 6.82 13.63
C SER A 262 -13.99 7.14 12.14
N LEU A 263 -14.28 8.37 11.72
CA LEU A 263 -14.11 8.80 10.32
C LEU A 263 -12.64 8.76 9.89
N ALA A 264 -11.74 9.28 10.73
CA ALA A 264 -10.31 9.20 10.50
C ALA A 264 -9.84 7.74 10.34
N ALA A 265 -10.28 6.82 11.21
CA ALA A 265 -9.93 5.41 11.11
C ALA A 265 -10.47 4.75 9.84
N ILE A 266 -11.67 5.13 9.37
CA ILE A 266 -12.23 4.65 8.10
C ILE A 266 -11.43 5.16 6.90
N ILE A 267 -10.98 6.42 6.92
CA ILE A 267 -10.10 6.99 5.87
C ILE A 267 -8.78 6.22 5.82
N GLY A 268 -8.15 6.00 6.97
CA GLY A 268 -6.94 5.19 7.09
C GLY A 268 -5.99 5.66 8.19
N LYS A 269 -4.84 4.98 8.31
CA LYS A 269 -3.80 5.32 9.31
C LYS A 269 -3.26 6.74 9.13
N GLU A 270 -3.06 7.17 7.89
CA GLU A 270 -2.83 8.57 7.55
C GLU A 270 -4.11 9.11 6.92
N PHE A 271 -4.53 10.30 7.32
CA PHE A 271 -5.77 10.92 6.84
C PHE A 271 -5.59 12.42 6.65
N ASP A 272 -6.25 12.94 5.62
CA ASP A 272 -6.24 14.36 5.28
C ASP A 272 -7.27 15.11 6.14
N VAL A 273 -6.78 16.15 6.81
CA VAL A 273 -7.58 17.00 7.69
C VAL A 273 -8.67 17.74 6.91
N SER A 274 -8.43 18.07 5.64
CA SER A 274 -9.41 18.75 4.77
C SER A 274 -10.61 17.86 4.49
N VAL A 275 -10.36 16.58 4.14
CA VAL A 275 -11.43 15.59 3.94
C VAL A 275 -12.23 15.37 5.21
N LEU A 276 -11.56 15.27 6.37
CA LEU A 276 -12.22 15.07 7.66
C LEU A 276 -13.05 16.30 8.08
N ALA A 277 -12.54 17.50 7.80
CA ALA A 277 -13.22 18.76 8.09
C ALA A 277 -14.48 18.93 7.24
N ASP A 278 -14.40 18.67 5.93
CA ASP A 278 -15.53 18.77 5.02
C ASP A 278 -16.59 17.70 5.32
N ALA A 279 -16.16 16.46 5.62
CA ALA A 279 -17.09 15.38 6.01
C ALA A 279 -17.92 15.71 7.26
N LEU A 280 -17.40 16.56 8.15
CA LEU A 280 -18.06 16.99 9.39
C LEU A 280 -18.64 18.40 9.33
N ASP A 281 -18.63 19.06 8.16
CA ASP A 281 -19.07 20.45 7.96
C ASP A 281 -18.38 21.43 8.94
N MET A 282 -17.05 21.35 9.01
CA MET A 282 -16.21 22.16 9.89
C MET A 282 -15.11 22.85 9.09
N SER A 283 -14.59 23.98 9.60
CA SER A 283 -13.40 24.57 8.99
C SER A 283 -12.15 23.73 9.29
N VAL A 284 -11.24 23.65 8.32
CA VAL A 284 -9.94 22.97 8.46
C VAL A 284 -9.18 23.42 9.71
N ILE A 285 -9.21 24.73 10.03
CA ILE A 285 -8.58 25.29 11.23
C ILE A 285 -9.20 24.72 12.51
N LYS A 286 -10.53 24.63 12.57
CA LYS A 286 -11.24 24.09 13.74
C LYS A 286 -10.95 22.60 13.90
N MET A 287 -10.95 21.84 12.81
CA MET A 287 -10.61 20.41 12.81
C MET A 287 -9.17 20.18 13.28
N THR A 288 -8.22 20.95 12.76
CA THR A 288 -6.80 20.87 13.15
C THR A 288 -6.60 21.11 14.65
N ASN A 289 -7.27 22.12 15.22
CA ASN A 289 -7.19 22.41 16.65
C ASN A 289 -7.75 21.26 17.50
N LEU A 290 -8.87 20.65 17.08
CA LEU A 290 -9.43 19.48 17.75
C LEU A 290 -8.48 18.27 17.68
N LEU A 291 -7.84 18.04 16.54
CA LEU A 291 -6.87 16.95 16.39
C LEU A 291 -5.62 17.14 17.27
N TYR A 292 -5.14 18.37 17.44
CA TYR A 292 -4.08 18.66 18.42
C TYR A 292 -4.56 18.46 19.87
N GLU A 293 -5.80 18.81 20.19
CA GLU A 293 -6.37 18.56 21.51
C GLU A 293 -6.48 17.06 21.80
N ILE A 294 -6.99 16.28 20.83
CA ILE A 294 -7.07 14.82 20.89
C ILE A 294 -5.65 14.26 21.06
N SER A 295 -4.70 14.66 20.22
CA SER A 295 -3.29 14.25 20.31
C SER A 295 -2.73 14.46 21.71
N LYS A 296 -2.97 15.62 22.32
CA LYS A 296 -2.47 15.95 23.66
C LYS A 296 -3.14 15.14 24.78
N LYS A 297 -4.45 14.88 24.69
CA LYS A 297 -5.24 14.22 25.74
C LYS A 297 -5.17 12.71 25.69
N THR A 298 -5.17 12.14 24.49
CA THR A 298 -5.32 10.69 24.27
C THR A 298 -4.07 10.06 23.69
N ASN A 299 -3.17 10.85 23.11
CA ASN A 299 -1.94 10.38 22.48
C ASN A 299 -2.16 9.43 21.29
N LEU A 300 -3.39 9.35 20.75
CA LEU A 300 -3.74 8.39 19.68
C LEU A 300 -3.26 8.82 18.29
N VAL A 301 -3.24 10.13 18.03
CA VAL A 301 -2.94 10.72 16.73
C VAL A 301 -1.85 11.78 16.86
N TYR A 302 -1.15 12.06 15.77
CA TYR A 302 -0.12 13.08 15.68
C TYR A 302 -0.09 13.74 14.30
N ASP A 303 0.47 14.95 14.26
CA ASP A 303 0.67 15.73 13.04
C ASP A 303 1.91 15.24 12.28
N VAL A 304 1.77 14.99 10.97
CA VAL A 304 2.87 14.51 10.12
C VAL A 304 3.65 15.71 9.57
N LEU A 305 4.73 16.09 10.26
CA LEU A 305 5.53 17.31 10.04
C LEU A 305 6.00 17.60 8.59
N ASN A 306 5.98 16.61 7.69
CA ASN A 306 6.44 16.73 6.30
C ASN A 306 5.31 16.59 5.26
N LYS A 307 4.05 16.55 5.69
CA LYS A 307 2.88 16.43 4.81
C LYS A 307 1.84 17.45 5.25
N ASP A 308 1.57 18.43 4.40
CA ASP A 308 0.58 19.47 4.69
C ASP A 308 -0.79 18.85 4.92
N ASN A 309 -1.45 19.27 6.02
CA ASN A 309 -2.79 18.82 6.41
C ASN A 309 -2.94 17.31 6.58
N ILE A 310 -1.88 16.56 6.89
CA ILE A 310 -1.97 15.13 7.16
C ILE A 310 -1.73 14.84 8.65
N PHE A 311 -2.70 14.18 9.27
CA PHE A 311 -2.52 13.55 10.58
C PHE A 311 -2.40 12.05 10.42
N SER A 312 -1.80 11.40 11.42
CA SER A 312 -1.72 9.95 11.45
C SER A 312 -2.03 9.40 12.84
N PHE A 313 -2.67 8.23 12.87
CA PHE A 313 -2.68 7.40 14.07
C PHE A 313 -1.27 6.92 14.37
N LYS A 314 -0.90 6.86 15.65
CA LYS A 314 0.41 6.33 16.07
C LYS A 314 0.67 4.94 15.51
N SER A 315 -0.38 4.15 15.31
CA SER A 315 -0.25 2.77 14.86
C SER A 315 -1.48 2.22 14.16
N GLN A 316 -1.27 1.11 13.45
CA GLN A 316 -2.34 0.42 12.74
C GLN A 316 -3.30 -0.28 13.70
N ILE A 317 -2.80 -0.82 14.81
CA ILE A 317 -3.62 -1.49 15.83
C ILE A 317 -4.69 -0.57 16.44
N LEU A 318 -4.41 0.73 16.59
CA LEU A 318 -5.39 1.72 17.06
C LEU A 318 -6.50 1.96 16.02
N VAL A 319 -6.14 2.01 14.73
CA VAL A 319 -7.11 2.12 13.64
C VAL A 319 -8.01 0.89 13.61
N ASP A 320 -7.41 -0.29 13.70
CA ASP A 320 -8.13 -1.56 13.69
C ASP A 320 -9.06 -1.67 14.92
N ALA A 321 -8.60 -1.20 16.08
CA ALA A 321 -9.37 -1.18 17.33
C ALA A 321 -10.62 -0.31 17.22
N ILE A 322 -10.47 0.91 16.67
CA ILE A 322 -11.60 1.80 16.41
C ILE A 322 -12.55 1.17 15.40
N LYS A 323 -12.03 0.62 14.29
CA LYS A 323 -12.83 -0.07 13.26
C LYS A 323 -13.64 -1.23 13.86
N GLU A 324 -13.04 -2.06 14.71
CA GLU A 324 -13.72 -3.17 15.37
C GLU A 324 -14.82 -2.67 16.32
N LEU A 325 -14.55 -1.63 17.13
CA LEU A 325 -15.53 -1.03 18.05
C LEU A 325 -16.76 -0.45 17.32
N ILE A 326 -16.59 0.05 16.11
CA ILE A 326 -17.71 0.56 15.28
C ILE A 326 -18.29 -0.52 14.35
N ASN A 327 -17.85 -1.78 14.45
CA ASN A 327 -18.24 -2.89 13.59
C ASN A 327 -18.02 -2.61 12.08
N TYR A 328 -16.91 -1.95 11.74
CA TYR A 328 -16.50 -1.73 10.36
C TYR A 328 -15.89 -3.00 9.77
N THR A 329 -16.23 -3.32 8.52
CA THR A 329 -15.67 -4.47 7.78
C THR A 329 -15.31 -4.05 6.36
N ASP A 330 -14.13 -4.43 5.87
CA ASP A 330 -13.69 -4.14 4.49
C ASP A 330 -14.38 -5.01 3.43
N LYS A 331 -15.13 -6.04 3.85
CA LYS A 331 -15.86 -6.92 2.93
C LYS A 331 -17.12 -6.24 2.41
N SER A 332 -17.13 -6.08 1.09
CA SER A 332 -18.24 -5.70 0.20
C SER A 332 -19.61 -6.22 0.65
N PHE A 333 -20.61 -5.34 0.80
CA PHE A 333 -21.98 -5.79 1.00
C PHE A 333 -22.99 -5.11 0.07
N LEU A 334 -23.52 -5.93 -0.84
CA LEU A 334 -24.86 -5.81 -1.41
C LEU A 334 -25.96 -6.28 -0.44
N GLU A 335 -25.57 -6.87 0.69
CA GLU A 335 -26.48 -7.32 1.73
C GLU A 335 -26.64 -6.23 2.80
N ALA A 336 -27.81 -6.16 3.40
CA ALA A 336 -28.16 -5.14 4.39
C ALA A 336 -27.44 -5.32 5.75
N THR A 337 -26.25 -5.94 5.77
CA THR A 337 -25.51 -6.38 6.96
C THR A 337 -24.57 -5.31 7.51
N ALA A 338 -24.05 -4.40 6.68
CA ALA A 338 -23.23 -3.29 7.17
C ALA A 338 -24.09 -2.32 8.01
N PRO A 339 -23.61 -1.89 9.20
CA PRO A 339 -24.35 -0.96 10.05
C PRO A 339 -24.70 0.34 9.30
N GLN A 340 -25.90 0.89 9.56
CA GLN A 340 -26.37 2.13 8.91
C GLN A 340 -25.37 3.29 9.06
N ILE A 341 -24.76 3.42 10.24
CA ILE A 341 -23.79 4.47 10.53
C ILE A 341 -22.52 4.36 9.67
N ILE A 342 -22.05 3.14 9.40
CA ILE A 342 -20.86 2.90 8.56
C ILE A 342 -21.13 3.28 7.11
N ARG A 343 -22.32 2.98 6.61
CA ARG A 343 -22.73 3.41 5.26
C ARG A 343 -22.81 4.93 5.15
N PHE A 344 -23.31 5.58 6.19
CA PHE A 344 -23.35 7.04 6.27
C PHE A 344 -21.93 7.65 6.30
N TYR A 345 -21.03 7.11 7.12
CA TYR A 345 -19.62 7.57 7.17
C TYR A 345 -18.90 7.41 5.82
N ASN A 346 -19.06 6.27 5.16
CA ASN A 346 -18.51 6.07 3.81
C ASN A 346 -19.07 7.08 2.80
N GLN A 347 -20.37 7.43 2.90
CA GLN A 347 -20.98 8.42 2.01
C GLN A 347 -20.35 9.80 2.21
N ILE A 348 -20.30 10.31 3.44
CA ILE A 348 -19.79 11.68 3.70
C ILE A 348 -18.29 11.79 3.42
N ILE A 349 -17.51 10.73 3.65
CA ILE A 349 -16.10 10.68 3.24
C ILE A 349 -15.98 10.76 1.72
N ALA A 350 -16.81 9.99 0.98
CA ALA A 350 -16.78 10.03 -0.47
C ALA A 350 -17.09 11.43 -1.01
N GLU A 351 -18.15 12.08 -0.49
CA GLU A 351 -18.55 13.44 -0.87
C GLU A 351 -17.45 14.47 -0.56
N ALA A 352 -16.82 14.41 0.62
CA ALA A 352 -15.68 15.27 0.95
C ALA A 352 -14.47 15.04 0.03
N MET A 353 -14.20 13.78 -0.36
CA MET A 353 -13.15 13.46 -1.32
C MET A 353 -13.45 13.99 -2.74
N GLU A 354 -14.72 14.06 -3.14
CA GLU A 354 -15.11 14.73 -4.40
C GLU A 354 -14.73 16.22 -4.37
N GLU A 355 -15.08 16.92 -3.29
CA GLU A 355 -14.82 18.36 -3.14
C GLU A 355 -13.32 18.69 -3.13
N ASN A 356 -12.51 17.78 -2.59
CA ASN A 356 -11.06 17.90 -2.54
C ASN A 356 -10.34 17.32 -3.77
N ASN A 357 -11.06 16.95 -4.84
CA ASN A 357 -10.51 16.47 -6.13
C ASN A 357 -9.62 15.21 -6.02
N TYR A 358 -10.00 14.26 -5.16
CA TYR A 358 -9.33 12.96 -5.08
C TYR A 358 -9.56 12.13 -6.35
N SER A 359 -8.77 11.06 -6.53
CA SER A 359 -8.91 10.19 -7.69
C SER A 359 -10.23 9.42 -7.67
N ASP A 360 -10.78 9.15 -8.86
CA ASP A 360 -11.99 8.35 -9.03
C ASP A 360 -11.89 6.98 -8.35
N ILE A 361 -10.68 6.39 -8.30
CA ILE A 361 -10.40 5.10 -7.64
C ILE A 361 -10.62 5.19 -6.13
N GLN A 362 -10.11 6.24 -5.49
CA GLN A 362 -10.27 6.45 -4.05
C GLN A 362 -11.75 6.69 -3.72
N ILE A 363 -12.40 7.60 -4.45
CA ILE A 363 -13.81 7.95 -4.25
C ILE A 363 -14.72 6.72 -4.45
N ALA A 364 -14.46 5.91 -5.49
CA ALA A 364 -15.26 4.72 -5.78
C ALA A 364 -15.25 3.69 -4.65
N ASN A 365 -14.16 3.55 -3.91
CA ASN A 365 -14.10 2.60 -2.79
C ASN A 365 -15.06 3.01 -1.66
N PHE A 366 -15.10 4.30 -1.31
CA PHE A 366 -15.99 4.82 -0.28
C PHE A 366 -17.45 4.81 -0.74
N TYR A 367 -17.76 5.23 -1.97
CA TYR A 367 -19.13 5.07 -2.47
C TYR A 367 -19.59 3.62 -2.54
N TYR A 368 -18.67 2.69 -2.82
CA TYR A 368 -18.98 1.27 -2.74
C TYR A 368 -19.33 0.84 -1.31
N GLY A 369 -18.56 1.30 -0.31
CA GLY A 369 -18.83 1.08 1.12
C GLY A 369 -20.13 1.71 1.62
N ALA A 370 -20.56 2.83 1.04
CA ALA A 370 -21.86 3.44 1.31
C ALA A 370 -23.03 2.56 0.83
N GLY A 371 -22.79 1.70 -0.16
CA GLY A 371 -23.75 0.72 -0.63
C GLY A 371 -24.91 1.34 -1.41
N LYS A 372 -26.14 0.84 -1.19
CA LYS A 372 -27.34 1.21 -1.97
C LYS A 372 -27.95 2.58 -1.60
N THR A 373 -27.54 3.21 -0.50
CA THR A 373 -28.08 4.52 -0.08
C THR A 373 -27.78 5.62 -1.11
N VAL A 374 -26.65 5.51 -1.79
CA VAL A 374 -26.17 6.43 -2.84
C VAL A 374 -25.97 5.70 -4.15
N LEU A 375 -26.95 4.87 -4.53
CA LEU A 375 -26.88 3.95 -5.66
C LEU A 375 -26.36 4.57 -6.96
N HIS A 376 -26.89 5.73 -7.35
CA HIS A 376 -26.52 6.40 -8.59
C HIS A 376 -25.06 6.86 -8.59
N LYS A 377 -24.61 7.53 -7.52
CA LYS A 377 -23.20 7.94 -7.37
C LYS A 377 -22.27 6.74 -7.30
N ASN A 378 -22.63 5.72 -6.51
CA ASN A 378 -21.85 4.49 -6.40
C ASN A 378 -21.64 3.84 -7.78
N PHE A 379 -22.72 3.63 -8.54
CA PHE A 379 -22.63 3.09 -9.88
C PHE A 379 -21.72 3.93 -10.79
N GLU A 380 -21.89 5.25 -10.79
CA GLU A 380 -21.09 6.17 -11.62
C GLU A 380 -19.60 6.10 -11.28
N TYR A 381 -19.24 6.11 -10.00
CA TYR A 381 -17.84 6.05 -9.58
C TYR A 381 -17.20 4.69 -9.79
N GLN A 382 -17.95 3.58 -9.69
CA GLN A 382 -17.41 2.28 -10.11
C GLN A 382 -16.98 2.31 -11.60
N LEU A 383 -17.79 2.93 -12.47
CA LEU A 383 -17.43 3.06 -13.89
C LEU A 383 -16.25 4.02 -14.11
N LYS A 384 -16.20 5.15 -13.38
CA LYS A 384 -15.06 6.08 -13.45
C LYS A 384 -13.76 5.43 -12.99
N ALA A 385 -13.76 4.72 -11.85
CA ALA A 385 -12.60 3.99 -11.35
C ALA A 385 -12.15 2.87 -12.30
N ALA A 386 -13.09 2.13 -12.90
CA ALA A 386 -12.77 1.15 -13.94
C ALA A 386 -12.09 1.80 -15.16
N ARG A 387 -12.59 2.94 -15.64
CA ARG A 387 -11.95 3.72 -16.72
C ARG A 387 -10.56 4.23 -16.32
N ALA A 388 -10.41 4.74 -15.11
CA ALA A 388 -9.12 5.21 -14.59
C ALA A 388 -8.09 4.07 -14.57
N CYS A 389 -8.47 2.90 -14.03
CA CYS A 389 -7.61 1.71 -14.02
C CYS A 389 -7.26 1.22 -15.43
N LYS A 390 -8.23 1.18 -16.35
CA LYS A 390 -8.00 0.85 -17.76
C LYS A 390 -6.94 1.74 -18.40
N ASN A 391 -7.04 3.05 -18.17
CA ASN A 391 -6.14 4.04 -18.77
C ASN A 391 -4.70 3.96 -18.26
N ILE A 392 -4.48 3.38 -17.07
CA ILE A 392 -3.15 3.08 -16.53
C ILE A 392 -2.75 1.59 -16.68
N PHE A 393 -3.51 0.83 -17.49
CA PHE A 393 -3.26 -0.58 -17.81
C PHE A 393 -3.35 -1.57 -16.62
N GLU A 394 -4.04 -1.17 -15.55
CA GLU A 394 -4.35 -2.00 -14.37
C GLU A 394 -5.65 -2.77 -14.60
N PHE A 395 -5.65 -3.68 -15.57
CA PHE A 395 -6.87 -4.32 -16.08
C PHE A 395 -7.58 -5.20 -15.06
N GLU A 396 -6.84 -5.87 -14.18
CA GLU A 396 -7.38 -6.73 -13.13
C GLU A 396 -8.13 -5.89 -12.07
N LYS A 397 -7.63 -4.69 -11.75
CA LYS A 397 -8.36 -3.74 -10.90
C LYS A 397 -9.59 -3.19 -11.62
N ALA A 398 -9.47 -2.87 -12.91
CA ALA A 398 -10.62 -2.42 -13.71
C ALA A 398 -11.76 -3.45 -13.71
N ASP A 399 -11.45 -4.74 -13.85
CA ASP A 399 -12.42 -5.83 -13.80
C ASP A 399 -13.14 -5.90 -12.45
N LYS A 400 -12.43 -5.69 -11.33
CA LYS A 400 -13.04 -5.62 -9.99
C LYS A 400 -14.13 -4.54 -9.92
N TYR A 401 -13.83 -3.33 -10.39
CA TYR A 401 -14.79 -2.22 -10.40
C TYR A 401 -15.98 -2.47 -11.37
N ILE A 402 -15.74 -3.15 -12.49
CA ILE A 402 -16.81 -3.59 -13.39
C ILE A 402 -17.73 -4.63 -12.76
N VAL A 403 -17.17 -5.60 -12.04
CA VAL A 403 -17.97 -6.60 -11.31
C VAL A 403 -18.86 -5.88 -10.30
N ASN A 404 -18.30 -4.93 -9.54
CA ASN A 404 -19.05 -4.09 -8.62
C ASN A 404 -20.20 -3.35 -9.33
N ALA A 405 -19.93 -2.63 -10.43
CA ALA A 405 -20.96 -1.94 -11.20
C ALA A 405 -22.05 -2.90 -11.73
N THR A 406 -21.65 -4.09 -12.19
CA THR A 406 -22.57 -5.13 -12.70
C THR A 406 -23.56 -5.58 -11.63
N THR A 407 -23.12 -5.73 -10.38
CA THR A 407 -24.02 -6.12 -9.28
C THR A 407 -25.10 -5.08 -8.97
N LEU A 408 -24.83 -3.81 -9.28
CA LEU A 408 -25.76 -2.69 -9.06
C LEU A 408 -26.79 -2.54 -10.19
N LEU A 409 -26.60 -3.21 -11.34
CA LEU A 409 -27.51 -3.15 -12.49
C LEU A 409 -28.93 -3.65 -12.21
N GLN A 410 -29.14 -4.41 -11.14
CA GLN A 410 -30.51 -4.78 -10.71
C GLN A 410 -31.37 -3.55 -10.36
N LEU A 411 -30.74 -2.40 -10.11
CA LEU A 411 -31.38 -1.20 -9.60
C LEU A 411 -31.13 0.04 -10.49
N VAL A 412 -30.35 -0.10 -11.56
CA VAL A 412 -29.98 0.99 -12.48
C VAL A 412 -30.04 0.51 -13.92
N ASP A 413 -30.81 1.20 -14.77
CA ASP A 413 -30.97 0.87 -16.19
C ASP A 413 -29.82 1.45 -17.04
N LYS A 414 -28.60 0.95 -16.80
CA LYS A 414 -27.36 1.38 -17.47
C LYS A 414 -26.48 0.18 -17.91
N LYS A 415 -27.12 -0.92 -18.27
CA LYS A 415 -26.43 -2.16 -18.68
C LYS A 415 -25.49 -1.96 -19.87
N GLU A 416 -25.89 -1.11 -20.81
CA GLU A 416 -25.08 -0.83 -22.01
C GLU A 416 -23.73 -0.18 -21.66
N GLU A 417 -23.70 0.77 -20.71
CA GLU A 417 -22.46 1.43 -20.28
C GLU A 417 -21.44 0.44 -19.68
N VAL A 418 -21.92 -0.53 -18.89
CA VAL A 418 -21.07 -1.58 -18.29
C VAL A 418 -20.54 -2.52 -19.37
N GLU A 419 -21.41 -2.96 -20.29
CA GLU A 419 -21.02 -3.88 -21.36
C GLU A 419 -20.05 -3.22 -22.34
N GLU A 420 -20.22 -1.94 -22.63
CA GLU A 420 -19.29 -1.16 -23.44
C GLU A 420 -17.92 -1.03 -22.77
N LEU A 421 -17.87 -0.71 -21.47
CA LEU A 421 -16.61 -0.58 -20.76
C LEU A 421 -15.86 -1.92 -20.64
N LYS A 422 -16.57 -3.05 -20.50
CA LYS A 422 -15.97 -4.39 -20.57
C LYS A 422 -15.25 -4.63 -21.90
N LEU A 423 -15.89 -4.26 -23.01
CA LEU A 423 -15.30 -4.40 -24.34
C LEU A 423 -14.06 -3.51 -24.50
N LEU A 424 -14.12 -2.28 -23.99
CA LEU A 424 -12.98 -1.35 -24.01
C LEU A 424 -11.79 -1.88 -23.21
N ILE A 425 -12.02 -2.40 -22.01
CA ILE A 425 -10.98 -2.99 -21.16
C ILE A 425 -10.29 -4.15 -21.89
N GLU A 426 -11.07 -5.08 -22.47
CA GLU A 426 -10.50 -6.23 -23.18
C GLU A 426 -9.79 -5.82 -24.49
N ALA A 427 -10.32 -4.85 -25.23
CA ALA A 427 -9.67 -4.34 -26.43
C ALA A 427 -8.31 -3.67 -26.13
N ASP A 428 -8.25 -2.85 -25.08
CA ASP A 428 -7.00 -2.23 -24.63
C ASP A 428 -6.01 -3.29 -24.10
N ARG A 429 -6.51 -4.29 -23.38
CA ARG A 429 -5.70 -5.41 -22.88
C ARG A 429 -5.05 -6.19 -24.01
N GLN A 430 -5.79 -6.56 -25.05
CA GLN A 430 -5.23 -7.27 -26.22
C GLN A 430 -4.24 -6.40 -26.98
N PHE A 431 -4.52 -5.11 -27.13
CA PHE A 431 -3.61 -4.16 -27.76
C PHE A 431 -2.27 -4.07 -27.02
N VAL A 432 -2.31 -3.91 -25.70
CA VAL A 432 -1.10 -3.80 -24.87
C VAL A 432 -0.32 -5.11 -24.81
N ARG A 433 -1.01 -6.25 -24.68
CA ARG A 433 -0.36 -7.57 -24.60
C ARG A 433 0.10 -8.12 -25.95
N GLY A 434 -0.33 -7.53 -27.07
CA GLY A 434 -0.02 -8.01 -28.43
C GLY A 434 -0.72 -9.32 -28.81
N ASN A 435 -1.63 -9.83 -27.97
CA ASN A 435 -2.36 -11.08 -28.18
C ASN A 435 -3.69 -10.79 -28.88
N ILE A 436 -3.66 -10.73 -30.21
CA ILE A 436 -4.85 -10.45 -31.00
C ILE A 436 -5.74 -11.70 -31.09
N ASP A 437 -6.97 -11.57 -30.57
CA ASP A 437 -8.03 -12.55 -30.79
C ASP A 437 -8.99 -12.07 -31.90
N LEU A 438 -8.99 -12.81 -33.02
CA LEU A 438 -9.85 -12.51 -34.17
C LEU A 438 -11.34 -12.73 -33.85
N ASP A 439 -11.68 -13.68 -32.99
CA ASP A 439 -13.08 -13.90 -32.57
C ASP A 439 -13.58 -12.72 -31.74
N PHE A 440 -12.79 -12.30 -30.75
CA PHE A 440 -13.08 -11.09 -29.98
C PHE A 440 -13.20 -9.87 -30.90
N THR A 441 -12.30 -9.69 -31.86
CA THR A 441 -12.37 -8.58 -32.83
C THR A 441 -13.70 -8.59 -33.58
N ASN A 442 -14.16 -9.75 -34.07
CA ASN A 442 -15.46 -9.84 -34.75
C ASN A 442 -16.64 -9.54 -33.81
N ARG A 443 -16.60 -10.02 -32.56
CA ARG A 443 -17.61 -9.69 -31.54
C ARG A 443 -17.64 -8.18 -31.25
N LEU A 444 -16.49 -7.54 -31.16
CA LEU A 444 -16.35 -6.11 -30.95
C LEU A 444 -16.92 -5.30 -32.12
N ILE A 445 -16.59 -5.69 -33.36
CA ILE A 445 -17.15 -5.10 -34.59
C ILE A 445 -18.68 -5.24 -34.60
N ALA A 446 -19.20 -6.43 -34.32
CA ALA A 446 -20.64 -6.70 -34.34
C ALA A 446 -21.43 -5.88 -33.30
N LYS A 447 -20.81 -5.55 -32.16
CA LYS A 447 -21.42 -4.72 -31.11
C LYS A 447 -21.28 -3.21 -31.35
N THR A 448 -20.36 -2.79 -32.22
CA THR A 448 -20.11 -1.37 -32.47
C THR A 448 -21.13 -0.84 -33.47
N THR A 449 -21.85 0.21 -33.10
CA THR A 449 -22.84 0.85 -33.95
C THR A 449 -22.55 2.34 -34.11
N LYS A 450 -23.31 3.01 -34.98
CA LYS A 450 -23.23 4.48 -35.13
C LYS A 450 -23.52 5.24 -33.82
N ASN A 451 -24.32 4.66 -32.92
CA ASN A 451 -24.70 5.29 -31.65
C ASN A 451 -23.76 4.95 -30.49
N SER A 452 -22.81 4.03 -30.68
CA SER A 452 -21.79 3.71 -29.67
C SER A 452 -20.92 4.93 -29.35
N SER A 453 -20.24 4.93 -28.20
CA SER A 453 -19.32 6.03 -27.89
C SER A 453 -18.18 6.12 -28.90
N ASP A 454 -17.58 7.30 -28.99
CA ASP A 454 -16.37 7.52 -29.78
C ASP A 454 -15.22 6.62 -29.32
N GLU A 455 -15.11 6.36 -28.02
CA GLU A 455 -14.08 5.49 -27.46
C GLU A 455 -14.20 4.06 -27.99
N LEU A 456 -15.43 3.49 -27.99
CA LEU A 456 -15.67 2.16 -28.52
C LEU A 456 -15.39 2.11 -30.02
N LYS A 457 -15.85 3.09 -30.79
CA LYS A 457 -15.60 3.15 -32.24
C LYS A 457 -14.11 3.19 -32.55
N ILE A 458 -13.31 3.97 -31.81
CA ILE A 458 -11.85 4.04 -31.97
C ILE A 458 -11.22 2.70 -31.61
N ALA A 459 -11.58 2.11 -30.47
CA ALA A 459 -11.04 0.84 -30.02
C ALA A 459 -11.33 -0.29 -31.02
N THR A 460 -12.55 -0.36 -31.55
CA THR A 460 -12.96 -1.32 -32.58
C THR A 460 -12.18 -1.14 -33.88
N THR A 461 -12.04 0.11 -34.35
CA THR A 461 -11.30 0.42 -35.57
C THR A 461 -9.82 0.04 -35.44
N ARG A 462 -9.22 0.32 -34.28
CA ARG A 462 -7.83 -0.07 -33.95
C ARG A 462 -7.67 -1.59 -33.85
N ALA A 463 -8.61 -2.29 -33.23
CA ALA A 463 -8.60 -3.75 -33.16
C ALA A 463 -8.63 -4.37 -34.57
N ALA A 464 -9.52 -3.87 -35.45
CA ALA A 464 -9.55 -4.28 -36.85
C ALA A 464 -8.22 -4.02 -37.57
N TYR A 465 -7.63 -2.83 -37.41
CA TYR A 465 -6.32 -2.52 -38.01
C TYR A 465 -5.23 -3.50 -37.57
N ASN A 466 -5.15 -3.79 -36.27
CA ASN A 466 -4.13 -4.69 -35.74
C ASN A 466 -4.35 -6.13 -36.23
N SER A 467 -5.60 -6.58 -36.29
CA SER A 467 -5.99 -7.88 -36.88
C SER A 467 -5.63 -7.99 -38.37
N GLY A 468 -5.60 -6.86 -39.09
CA GLY A 468 -5.16 -6.75 -40.49
C GLY A 468 -3.76 -7.33 -40.75
N ARG A 469 -2.88 -7.32 -39.73
CA ARG A 469 -1.52 -7.88 -39.83
C ARG A 469 -1.49 -9.40 -39.97
N PHE A 470 -2.55 -10.08 -39.51
CA PHE A 470 -2.70 -11.53 -39.56
C PHE A 470 -3.63 -11.95 -40.71
N ASP A 471 -4.72 -11.21 -40.90
CA ASP A 471 -5.68 -11.41 -41.98
C ASP A 471 -5.99 -10.07 -42.64
N ARG A 472 -5.53 -9.91 -43.89
CA ARG A 472 -5.66 -8.65 -44.64
C ARG A 472 -7.11 -8.19 -44.82
N SER A 473 -8.10 -9.07 -44.75
CA SER A 473 -9.52 -8.69 -44.85
C SER A 473 -9.95 -7.70 -43.75
N TYR A 474 -9.25 -7.67 -42.62
CA TYR A 474 -9.53 -6.71 -41.55
C TYR A 474 -9.03 -5.29 -41.86
N PHE A 475 -8.11 -5.09 -42.80
CA PHE A 475 -7.80 -3.73 -43.26
C PHE A 475 -8.99 -3.11 -44.00
N GLU A 476 -9.72 -3.88 -44.81
CA GLU A 476 -10.96 -3.42 -45.43
C GLU A 476 -12.01 -3.09 -44.38
N LYS A 477 -12.22 -3.96 -43.38
CA LYS A 477 -13.12 -3.68 -42.24
C LYS A 477 -12.71 -2.43 -41.47
N CYS A 478 -11.42 -2.25 -41.19
CA CYS A 478 -10.90 -1.07 -40.51
C CYS A 478 -11.19 0.20 -41.30
N TYR A 479 -10.96 0.17 -42.61
CA TYR A 479 -11.27 1.27 -43.52
C TYR A 479 -12.77 1.61 -43.48
N GLU A 480 -13.65 0.62 -43.56
CA GLU A 480 -15.11 0.82 -43.50
C GLU A 480 -15.56 1.41 -42.16
N LEU A 481 -15.03 0.92 -41.04
CA LEU A 481 -15.34 1.45 -39.70
C LEU A 481 -14.90 2.91 -39.56
N ALA A 482 -13.71 3.23 -40.05
CA ALA A 482 -13.19 4.59 -40.03
C ALA A 482 -14.06 5.56 -40.85
N GLU A 483 -14.44 5.19 -42.08
CA GLU A 483 -15.30 6.00 -42.96
C GLU A 483 -16.72 6.17 -42.44
N ASN A 484 -17.30 5.11 -41.87
CA ASN A 484 -18.71 5.10 -41.47
C ASN A 484 -18.95 5.66 -40.07
N TYR A 485 -17.99 5.52 -39.15
CA TYR A 485 -18.18 5.87 -37.73
C TYR A 485 -17.27 6.99 -37.23
N LEU A 486 -15.99 7.02 -37.62
CA LEU A 486 -15.03 7.96 -37.05
C LEU A 486 -14.98 9.28 -37.83
N ILE A 487 -14.83 9.23 -39.16
CA ILE A 487 -14.77 10.41 -40.03
C ILE A 487 -16.03 11.28 -39.95
N PRO A 488 -17.24 10.71 -39.80
CA PRO A 488 -18.47 11.51 -39.63
C PRO A 488 -18.65 12.10 -38.23
N SER A 489 -17.79 11.78 -37.24
CA SER A 489 -17.92 12.30 -35.88
C SER A 489 -17.79 13.83 -35.85
N GLU A 490 -18.57 14.46 -34.96
CA GLU A 490 -18.47 15.89 -34.65
C GLU A 490 -17.22 16.21 -33.81
N ASN A 491 -16.72 15.21 -33.06
CA ASN A 491 -15.47 15.36 -32.33
C ASN A 491 -14.29 15.34 -33.30
N LYS A 492 -13.59 16.47 -33.40
CA LYS A 492 -12.46 16.62 -34.32
C LYS A 492 -11.33 15.61 -34.10
N TYR A 493 -11.09 15.14 -32.88
CA TYR A 493 -10.03 14.17 -32.58
C TYR A 493 -10.45 12.76 -32.98
N THR A 494 -11.70 12.38 -32.71
CA THR A 494 -12.29 11.13 -33.23
C THR A 494 -12.24 11.11 -34.76
N LYS A 495 -12.55 12.25 -35.39
CA LYS A 495 -12.45 12.42 -36.83
C LYS A 495 -11.00 12.31 -37.34
N ALA A 496 -10.03 12.84 -36.60
CA ALA A 496 -8.60 12.70 -36.93
C ALA A 496 -8.14 11.24 -36.88
N GLU A 497 -8.52 10.50 -35.84
CA GLU A 497 -8.30 9.05 -35.72
C GLU A 497 -8.95 8.29 -36.88
N GLY A 498 -10.16 8.68 -37.29
CA GLY A 498 -10.83 8.14 -38.46
C GLY A 498 -10.01 8.27 -39.74
N TYR A 499 -9.57 9.49 -40.06
CA TYR A 499 -8.69 9.69 -41.21
C TYR A 499 -7.37 8.93 -41.09
N HIS A 500 -6.80 8.85 -39.88
CA HIS A 500 -5.57 8.12 -39.62
C HIS A 500 -5.71 6.62 -39.90
N PHE A 501 -6.72 5.95 -39.34
CA PHE A 501 -6.96 4.52 -39.57
C PHE A 501 -7.38 4.21 -41.01
N ALA A 502 -8.18 5.07 -41.64
CA ALA A 502 -8.52 4.94 -43.05
C ALA A 502 -7.25 5.00 -43.92
N ALA A 503 -6.36 5.97 -43.67
CA ALA A 503 -5.09 6.09 -44.38
C ALA A 503 -4.18 4.87 -44.18
N LEU A 504 -4.09 4.36 -42.94
CA LEU A 504 -3.28 3.20 -42.61
C LEU A 504 -3.76 1.91 -43.30
N SER A 505 -5.06 1.80 -43.54
CA SER A 505 -5.70 0.60 -44.12
C SER A 505 -5.63 0.55 -45.65
N LEU A 506 -5.39 1.69 -46.30
CA LEU A 506 -5.23 1.77 -47.75
C LEU A 506 -3.89 1.17 -48.20
N ASP A 507 -3.94 0.40 -49.29
CA ASP A 507 -2.75 -0.08 -50.00
C ASP A 507 -1.99 1.06 -50.70
N ASN A 508 -0.87 0.71 -51.34
CA ASN A 508 0.00 1.68 -52.02
C ASN A 508 -0.20 1.68 -53.55
N THR A 509 -1.39 1.32 -54.05
CA THR A 509 -1.72 1.51 -55.47
C THR A 509 -1.73 3.01 -55.81
N PRO A 510 -1.48 3.41 -57.08
CA PRO A 510 -1.41 4.81 -57.46
C PRO A 510 -2.66 5.62 -57.06
N GLU A 511 -3.85 5.04 -57.23
CA GLU A 511 -5.13 5.64 -56.83
C GLU A 511 -5.23 5.85 -55.32
N ASN A 512 -4.89 4.82 -54.54
CA ASN A 512 -4.96 4.90 -53.08
C ASN A 512 -3.86 5.77 -52.47
N LYS A 513 -2.71 5.95 -53.16
CA LYS A 513 -1.61 6.80 -52.68
C LYS A 513 -2.04 8.26 -52.49
N GLU A 514 -2.77 8.83 -53.46
CA GLU A 514 -3.28 10.21 -53.36
C GLU A 514 -4.30 10.34 -52.22
N LYS A 515 -5.23 9.38 -52.13
CA LYS A 515 -6.24 9.34 -51.07
C LYS A 515 -5.62 9.22 -49.68
N LYS A 516 -4.62 8.36 -49.52
CA LYS A 516 -3.86 8.16 -48.29
C LYS A 516 -3.13 9.44 -47.85
N HIS A 517 -2.49 10.13 -48.79
CA HIS A 517 -1.84 11.43 -48.53
C HIS A 517 -2.86 12.47 -48.04
N LYS A 518 -4.04 12.55 -48.69
CA LYS A 518 -5.13 13.45 -48.28
C LYS A 518 -5.62 13.14 -46.86
N TYR A 519 -5.85 11.88 -46.53
CA TYR A 519 -6.34 11.47 -45.21
C TYR A 519 -5.33 11.76 -44.10
N PHE A 520 -4.06 11.43 -44.28
CA PHE A 520 -3.04 11.80 -43.29
C PHE A 520 -2.94 13.31 -43.09
N THR A 521 -3.06 14.10 -44.16
CA THR A 521 -3.00 15.56 -44.07
C THR A 521 -4.17 16.13 -43.27
N GLU A 522 -5.40 15.65 -43.50
CA GLU A 522 -6.56 16.07 -42.70
C GLU A 522 -6.46 15.58 -41.24
N ALA A 523 -5.96 14.36 -41.00
CA ALA A 523 -5.72 13.84 -39.65
C ALA A 523 -4.73 14.71 -38.86
N LEU A 524 -3.61 15.12 -39.46
CA LEU A 524 -2.64 16.02 -38.84
C LEU A 524 -3.23 17.40 -38.55
N LYS A 525 -4.00 17.95 -39.49
CA LYS A 525 -4.63 19.25 -39.34
C LYS A 525 -5.60 19.28 -38.16
N LEU A 526 -6.43 18.24 -38.01
CA LEU A 526 -7.43 18.14 -36.95
C LEU A 526 -6.83 17.86 -35.56
N SER A 527 -5.67 17.20 -35.52
CA SER A 527 -4.97 16.84 -34.27
C SER A 527 -3.96 17.87 -33.79
N LYS A 528 -3.76 19.00 -34.50
CA LYS A 528 -2.67 19.96 -34.27
C LYS A 528 -2.53 20.46 -32.82
N ASP A 529 -3.63 20.59 -32.08
CA ASP A 529 -3.66 21.01 -30.68
C ASP A 529 -3.70 19.84 -29.67
N ASN A 530 -3.85 18.60 -30.13
CA ASN A 530 -3.68 17.39 -29.34
C ASN A 530 -2.30 16.77 -29.65
N LYS A 531 -1.28 17.21 -28.90
CA LYS A 531 0.12 16.84 -29.13
C LYS A 531 0.38 15.32 -29.12
N PRO A 532 -0.15 14.52 -28.17
CA PRO A 532 -0.02 13.07 -28.22
C PRO A 532 -0.53 12.48 -29.54
N LEU A 533 -1.78 12.78 -29.91
CA LEU A 533 -2.41 12.25 -31.13
C LEU A 533 -1.68 12.72 -32.40
N TYR A 534 -1.37 14.01 -32.48
CA TYR A 534 -0.61 14.59 -33.58
C TYR A 534 0.69 13.83 -33.82
N SER A 535 1.46 13.58 -32.76
CA SER A 535 2.74 12.89 -32.88
C SER A 535 2.58 11.44 -33.35
N GLN A 536 1.48 10.75 -33.02
CA GLN A 536 1.21 9.40 -33.50
C GLN A 536 0.89 9.40 -35.00
N ILE A 537 0.03 10.33 -35.44
CA ILE A 537 -0.33 10.49 -36.86
C ILE A 537 0.89 10.90 -37.66
N ALA A 538 1.71 11.84 -37.16
CA ALA A 538 2.93 12.31 -37.82
C ALA A 538 3.92 11.17 -38.06
N ASN A 539 4.13 10.30 -37.06
CA ASN A 539 4.94 9.08 -37.22
C ASN A 539 4.42 8.17 -38.35
N SER A 540 3.12 7.88 -38.36
CA SER A 540 2.51 7.03 -39.40
C SER A 540 2.61 7.65 -40.79
N TYR A 541 2.38 8.96 -40.89
CA TYR A 541 2.44 9.67 -42.16
C TYR A 541 3.86 9.75 -42.69
N ALA A 542 4.83 10.05 -41.82
CA ALA A 542 6.24 10.03 -42.15
C ALA A 542 6.68 8.66 -42.67
N GLY A 543 6.22 7.57 -42.05
CA GLY A 543 6.47 6.21 -42.52
C GLY A 543 5.95 5.96 -43.95
N PHE A 544 4.77 6.48 -44.28
CA PHE A 544 4.23 6.40 -45.65
C PHE A 544 5.06 7.23 -46.64
N LEU A 545 5.40 8.48 -46.30
CA LEU A 545 6.14 9.40 -47.17
C LEU A 545 7.61 9.01 -47.38
N SER A 546 8.17 8.17 -46.49
CA SER A 546 9.58 7.75 -46.55
C SER A 546 9.95 6.99 -47.83
N PHE A 547 8.96 6.40 -48.51
CA PHE A 547 9.13 5.68 -49.78
C PHE A 547 8.70 6.51 -51.01
N GLY A 548 8.42 7.79 -50.80
CA GLY A 548 7.97 8.73 -51.82
C GLY A 548 9.08 9.42 -52.60
N GLU A 549 8.71 10.48 -53.31
CA GLU A 549 9.67 11.38 -53.98
C GLU A 549 10.52 12.18 -52.97
N ASN A 550 11.58 12.84 -53.44
CA ASN A 550 12.49 13.59 -52.55
C ASN A 550 11.78 14.65 -51.69
N HIS A 551 10.75 15.32 -52.21
CA HIS A 551 9.98 16.29 -51.43
C HIS A 551 9.14 15.61 -50.34
N GLU A 552 8.57 14.43 -50.61
CA GLU A 552 7.85 13.61 -49.63
C GLU A 552 8.79 13.10 -48.53
N LYS A 553 10.00 12.64 -48.90
CA LYS A 553 11.03 12.21 -47.94
C LYS A 553 11.50 13.36 -47.04
N LEU A 554 11.59 14.59 -47.56
CA LEU A 554 11.91 15.77 -46.75
C LEU A 554 10.82 16.04 -45.71
N LEU A 555 9.56 16.00 -46.13
CA LEU A 555 8.43 16.12 -45.22
C LEU A 555 8.40 14.98 -44.19
N ALA A 556 8.69 13.75 -44.59
CA ALA A 556 8.78 12.60 -43.68
C ALA A 556 9.82 12.83 -42.57
N LYS A 557 11.00 13.34 -42.94
CA LYS A 557 12.07 13.66 -42.00
C LYS A 557 11.61 14.71 -40.99
N ASP A 558 10.98 15.77 -41.46
CA ASP A 558 10.51 16.87 -40.59
C ASP A 558 9.41 16.37 -39.63
N LEU A 559 8.46 15.56 -40.12
CA LEU A 559 7.40 14.95 -39.30
C LEU A 559 7.95 13.97 -38.24
N PHE A 560 8.95 13.16 -38.58
CA PHE A 560 9.60 12.30 -37.59
C PHE A 560 10.27 13.13 -36.48
N ILE A 561 11.00 14.19 -36.86
CA ILE A 561 11.67 15.07 -35.88
C ILE A 561 10.64 15.75 -34.98
N GLU A 562 9.57 16.32 -35.55
CA GLU A 562 8.51 16.97 -34.76
C GLU A 562 7.82 15.98 -33.82
N SER A 563 7.51 14.77 -34.28
CA SER A 563 6.93 13.72 -33.42
C SER A 563 7.87 13.32 -32.27
N ILE A 564 9.17 13.17 -32.54
CA ILE A 564 10.18 12.85 -31.53
C ILE A 564 10.23 13.97 -30.48
N GLU A 565 10.34 15.22 -30.90
CA GLU A 565 10.38 16.38 -30.01
C GLU A 565 9.13 16.47 -29.13
N ILE A 566 7.95 16.23 -29.70
CA ILE A 566 6.71 16.19 -28.92
C ILE A 566 6.77 15.07 -27.89
N LYS A 567 7.08 13.83 -28.30
CA LYS A 567 7.08 12.66 -27.40
C LYS A 567 8.10 12.76 -26.28
N GLU A 568 9.27 13.37 -26.53
CA GLU A 568 10.29 13.59 -25.50
C GLU A 568 9.86 14.61 -24.44
N ASN A 569 9.00 15.56 -24.81
CA ASN A 569 8.49 16.63 -23.95
C ASN A 569 7.13 16.30 -23.29
N LEU A 570 6.54 15.12 -23.55
CA LEU A 570 5.33 14.70 -22.86
C LEU A 570 5.62 14.38 -21.38
N PRO A 571 4.72 14.73 -20.44
CA PRO A 571 4.87 14.35 -19.02
C PRO A 571 5.02 12.85 -18.82
N VAL A 572 4.34 12.06 -19.65
CA VAL A 572 4.47 10.61 -19.75
C VAL A 572 4.99 10.28 -21.15
N LYS A 573 6.19 9.71 -21.23
CA LYS A 573 6.85 9.41 -22.50
C LYS A 573 6.22 8.18 -23.17
N ASP A 574 5.77 8.34 -24.42
CA ASP A 574 5.40 7.22 -25.30
C ASP A 574 6.67 6.54 -25.83
N LEU A 575 7.32 5.75 -24.97
CA LEU A 575 8.56 5.03 -25.32
C LEU A 575 8.39 4.16 -26.58
N PRO A 576 7.33 3.33 -26.74
CA PRO A 576 7.15 2.54 -27.96
C PRO A 576 6.97 3.38 -29.23
N GLY A 577 6.26 4.52 -29.14
CA GLY A 577 6.12 5.45 -30.25
C GLY A 577 7.40 6.23 -30.56
N LEU A 578 8.22 6.49 -29.55
CA LEU A 578 9.52 7.17 -29.67
C LEU A 578 10.54 6.24 -30.35
N ALA A 579 10.60 4.97 -29.94
CA ALA A 579 11.41 3.93 -30.58
C ALA A 579 11.07 3.83 -32.07
N ARG A 580 9.78 3.65 -32.41
CA ARG A 580 9.30 3.60 -33.80
C ARG A 580 9.65 4.86 -34.62
N ALA A 581 9.62 6.04 -34.00
CA ALA A 581 10.00 7.29 -34.68
C ALA A 581 11.50 7.31 -35.00
N TYR A 582 12.33 6.90 -34.04
CA TYR A 582 13.77 6.80 -34.22
C TYR A 582 14.14 5.74 -35.27
N GLY A 583 13.58 4.54 -35.20
CA GLY A 583 13.77 3.52 -36.23
C GLY A 583 13.28 3.96 -37.62
N GLY A 584 12.14 4.66 -37.69
CA GLY A 584 11.61 5.25 -38.91
C GLY A 584 12.56 6.27 -39.54
N LEU A 585 13.08 7.20 -38.74
CA LEU A 585 14.05 8.21 -39.17
C LEU A 585 15.39 7.57 -39.57
N GLY A 586 15.82 6.53 -38.84
CA GLY A 586 17.00 5.75 -39.18
C GLY A 586 16.87 5.07 -40.55
N ARG A 587 15.73 4.42 -40.82
CA ARG A 587 15.42 3.82 -42.13
C ARG A 587 15.38 4.88 -43.22
N LEU A 588 14.77 6.04 -42.95
CA LEU A 588 14.72 7.14 -43.90
C LEU A 588 16.13 7.61 -44.31
N TYR A 589 17.07 7.76 -43.38
CA TYR A 589 18.46 8.10 -43.70
C TYR A 589 19.23 6.97 -44.39
N LEU A 590 18.95 5.72 -44.02
CA LEU A 590 19.57 4.54 -44.64
C LEU A 590 19.18 4.37 -46.10
N PHE A 591 17.91 4.64 -46.44
CA PHE A 591 17.36 4.48 -47.80
C PHE A 591 17.21 5.81 -48.56
N TRP A 592 17.78 6.90 -48.03
CA TRP A 592 17.92 8.14 -48.77
C TRP A 592 18.99 7.98 -49.85
N ASP A 593 18.87 8.71 -50.97
CA ASP A 593 19.92 8.80 -51.99
C ASP A 593 20.52 10.23 -52.02
N PRO A 594 21.81 10.42 -51.65
CA PRO A 594 22.75 9.40 -51.16
C PRO A 594 22.46 8.95 -49.73
N CYS A 595 22.83 7.71 -49.41
CA CYS A 595 22.65 7.11 -48.08
C CYS A 595 23.46 7.86 -47.02
N ASN A 596 22.86 8.11 -45.84
CA ASN A 596 23.57 8.64 -44.67
C ASN A 596 23.64 7.60 -43.56
N CYS A 597 24.61 6.69 -43.67
CA CYS A 597 24.81 5.59 -42.72
C CYS A 597 25.05 6.08 -41.28
N ASP A 598 25.80 7.16 -41.07
CA ASP A 598 26.13 7.66 -39.73
C ASP A 598 24.89 8.13 -38.97
N LYS A 599 24.00 8.87 -39.64
CA LYS A 599 22.72 9.26 -39.04
C LYS A 599 21.81 8.06 -38.83
N ALA A 600 21.75 7.13 -39.77
CA ALA A 600 20.95 5.91 -39.63
C ALA A 600 21.37 5.13 -38.37
N ILE A 601 22.67 4.87 -38.20
CA ILE A 601 23.23 4.19 -37.02
C ILE A 601 22.84 4.92 -35.74
N LYS A 602 23.04 6.24 -35.66
CA LYS A 602 22.69 7.04 -34.47
C LYS A 602 21.23 6.87 -34.05
N TYR A 603 20.31 6.86 -35.02
CA TYR A 603 18.89 6.73 -34.71
C TYR A 603 18.48 5.29 -34.40
N PHE A 604 19.07 4.29 -35.07
CA PHE A 604 18.86 2.88 -34.70
C PHE A 604 19.40 2.55 -33.30
N GLU A 605 20.51 3.15 -32.88
CA GLU A 605 21.03 2.99 -31.52
C GLU A 605 20.09 3.57 -30.46
N LYS A 606 19.42 4.69 -30.75
CA LYS A 606 18.39 5.26 -29.88
C LYS A 606 17.16 4.36 -29.77
N ASP A 607 16.66 3.84 -30.90
CA ASP A 607 15.56 2.87 -30.91
C ASP A 607 15.94 1.61 -30.10
N LEU A 608 17.11 1.03 -30.37
CA LEU A 608 17.64 -0.13 -29.66
C LEU A 608 17.75 0.09 -28.14
N GLN A 609 18.17 1.28 -27.69
CA GLN A 609 18.23 1.62 -26.27
C GLN A 609 16.84 1.57 -25.63
N ILE A 610 15.83 2.14 -26.29
CA ILE A 610 14.45 2.14 -25.81
C ILE A 610 13.85 0.73 -25.86
N SER A 611 14.06 -0.04 -26.94
CA SER A 611 13.60 -1.43 -27.02
C SER A 611 14.18 -2.29 -25.91
N LYS A 612 15.44 -2.07 -25.51
CA LYS A 612 16.07 -2.74 -24.35
C LYS A 612 15.40 -2.37 -23.03
N GLU A 613 15.08 -1.09 -22.84
CA GLU A 613 14.35 -0.61 -21.66
C GLU A 613 12.96 -1.25 -21.55
N LEU A 614 12.27 -1.35 -22.69
CA LEU A 614 10.95 -1.97 -22.80
C LEU A 614 10.98 -3.52 -22.79
N LYS A 615 12.16 -4.13 -22.83
CA LYS A 615 12.34 -5.58 -23.06
C LYS A 615 11.59 -6.07 -24.31
N ASP A 616 11.50 -5.23 -25.33
CA ASP A 616 10.91 -5.56 -26.62
C ASP A 616 11.94 -6.34 -27.46
N GLU A 617 11.96 -7.66 -27.27
CA GLU A 617 12.92 -8.54 -27.94
C GLU A 617 12.81 -8.48 -29.47
N PHE A 618 11.60 -8.28 -30.00
CA PHE A 618 11.36 -8.10 -31.43
C PHE A 618 12.00 -6.80 -31.94
N GLY A 619 11.78 -5.69 -31.23
CA GLY A 619 12.42 -4.40 -31.53
C GLY A 619 13.95 -4.49 -31.51
N ILE A 620 14.52 -5.19 -30.51
CA ILE A 620 15.96 -5.41 -30.37
C ILE A 620 16.53 -6.19 -31.57
N SER A 621 15.90 -7.30 -31.95
CA SER A 621 16.32 -8.12 -33.11
C SER A 621 16.34 -7.32 -34.41
N ASN A 622 15.27 -6.57 -34.67
CA ASN A 622 15.13 -5.74 -35.86
C ASN A 622 16.18 -4.62 -35.89
N MET A 623 16.43 -3.95 -34.76
CA MET A 623 17.47 -2.91 -34.69
C MET A 623 18.88 -3.47 -34.89
N TYR A 624 19.20 -4.65 -34.36
CA TYR A 624 20.48 -5.29 -34.66
C TYR A 624 20.63 -5.62 -36.15
N SER A 625 19.58 -6.15 -36.80
CA SER A 625 19.62 -6.41 -38.24
C SER A 625 19.83 -5.13 -39.07
N LEU A 626 19.13 -4.04 -38.71
CA LEU A 626 19.25 -2.75 -39.39
C LEU A 626 20.60 -2.06 -39.14
N LEU A 627 21.16 -2.17 -37.93
CA LEU A 627 22.51 -1.71 -37.63
C LEU A 627 23.54 -2.48 -38.46
N GLY A 628 23.41 -3.80 -38.56
CA GLY A 628 24.25 -4.63 -39.43
C GLY A 628 24.20 -4.16 -40.89
N MET A 629 23.00 -3.84 -41.39
CA MET A 629 22.83 -3.29 -42.73
C MET A 629 23.49 -1.92 -42.91
N ALA A 630 23.37 -1.04 -41.92
CA ALA A 630 23.97 0.29 -41.97
C ALA A 630 25.51 0.24 -41.95
N TYR A 631 26.10 -0.61 -41.11
CA TYR A 631 27.56 -0.82 -41.10
C TYR A 631 28.07 -1.44 -42.39
N ARG A 632 27.33 -2.40 -42.98
CA ARG A 632 27.66 -2.98 -44.29
C ARG A 632 27.67 -1.92 -45.39
N LEU A 633 26.64 -1.07 -45.46
CA LEU A 633 26.58 0.01 -46.45
C LEU A 633 27.67 1.08 -46.24
N LYS A 634 28.15 1.24 -45.01
CA LYS A 634 29.32 2.07 -44.68
C LYS A 634 30.65 1.40 -45.05
N GLY A 635 30.66 0.11 -45.39
CA GLY A 635 31.85 -0.68 -45.71
C GLY A 635 32.53 -1.37 -44.52
N ASP A 636 31.94 -1.28 -43.32
CA ASP A 636 32.47 -1.93 -42.11
C ASP A 636 31.83 -3.32 -41.94
N CYS A 637 32.34 -4.28 -42.73
CA CYS A 637 31.84 -5.65 -42.76
C CYS A 637 32.06 -6.42 -41.44
N GLU A 638 33.06 -6.05 -40.63
CA GLU A 638 33.33 -6.71 -39.36
C GLU A 638 32.25 -6.36 -38.33
N LYS A 639 31.95 -5.07 -38.14
CA LYS A 639 30.84 -4.66 -37.27
C LYS A 639 29.49 -5.13 -37.79
N ALA A 640 29.30 -5.11 -39.10
CA ALA A 640 28.06 -5.61 -39.71
C ALA A 640 27.79 -7.06 -39.28
N LYS A 641 28.79 -7.93 -39.38
CA LYS A 641 28.70 -9.33 -38.94
C LYS A 641 28.38 -9.46 -37.45
N GLU A 642 29.03 -8.68 -36.59
CA GLU A 642 28.75 -8.69 -35.14
C GLU A 642 27.28 -8.39 -34.82
N TYR A 643 26.71 -7.35 -35.44
CA TYR A 643 25.30 -7.00 -35.24
C TYR A 643 24.34 -8.02 -35.86
N TYR A 644 24.68 -8.57 -37.03
CA TYR A 644 23.89 -9.66 -37.61
C TYR A 644 23.91 -10.92 -36.74
N ASP A 645 25.04 -11.25 -36.10
CA ASP A 645 25.11 -12.36 -35.15
C ASP A 645 24.22 -12.12 -33.93
N LYS A 646 24.24 -10.92 -33.34
CA LYS A 646 23.31 -10.56 -32.25
C LYS A 646 21.84 -10.68 -32.65
N SER A 647 21.48 -10.32 -33.88
CA SER A 647 20.11 -10.51 -34.40
C SER A 647 19.77 -12.00 -34.58
N LEU A 648 20.71 -12.79 -35.11
CA LEU A 648 20.55 -14.24 -35.34
C LEU A 648 20.54 -15.09 -34.06
N GLU A 649 21.12 -14.61 -32.96
CA GLU A 649 21.03 -15.26 -31.64
C GLU A 649 19.61 -15.18 -31.08
N LEU A 650 18.93 -14.06 -31.35
CA LEU A 650 17.58 -13.78 -30.85
C LEU A 650 16.48 -14.50 -31.65
N LYS A 651 16.65 -14.67 -32.96
CA LYS A 651 15.72 -15.41 -33.87
C LYS A 651 14.23 -15.03 -33.74
N HIS A 652 13.89 -13.78 -33.44
CA HIS A 652 12.49 -13.39 -33.19
C HIS A 652 11.61 -13.27 -34.43
N ASN A 653 12.18 -13.02 -35.62
CA ASN A 653 11.41 -12.94 -36.86
C ASN A 653 12.21 -13.42 -38.07
N LYS A 654 11.55 -14.20 -38.96
CA LYS A 654 12.10 -14.66 -40.23
C LYS A 654 12.72 -13.54 -41.09
N ILE A 655 12.13 -12.34 -41.11
CA ILE A 655 12.66 -11.23 -41.92
C ILE A 655 14.04 -10.82 -41.42
N ASP A 656 14.19 -10.63 -40.11
CA ASP A 656 15.46 -10.24 -39.49
C ASP A 656 16.50 -11.35 -39.62
N ILE A 657 16.08 -12.62 -39.48
CA ILE A 657 16.93 -13.79 -39.71
C ILE A 657 17.48 -13.78 -41.13
N PHE A 658 16.61 -13.63 -42.14
CA PHE A 658 17.01 -13.61 -43.55
C PHE A 658 17.89 -12.40 -43.87
N ALA A 659 17.49 -11.20 -43.44
CA ALA A 659 18.30 -9.99 -43.63
C ALA A 659 19.69 -10.13 -43.00
N SER A 660 19.79 -10.77 -41.84
CA SER A 660 21.05 -10.96 -41.12
C SER A 660 21.93 -12.03 -41.77
N ILE A 661 21.40 -13.20 -42.11
CA ILE A 661 22.22 -14.26 -42.74
C ILE A 661 22.70 -13.85 -44.14
N PHE A 662 21.84 -13.22 -44.95
CA PHE A 662 22.25 -12.71 -46.26
C PHE A 662 23.18 -11.51 -46.14
N GLY A 663 22.98 -10.64 -45.13
CA GLY A 663 23.90 -9.57 -44.80
C GLY A 663 25.31 -10.08 -44.49
N LYS A 664 25.43 -11.17 -43.72
CA LYS A 664 26.73 -11.83 -43.43
C LYS A 664 27.38 -12.44 -44.67
N ILE A 665 26.58 -13.10 -45.53
CA ILE A 665 27.05 -13.66 -46.82
C ILE A 665 27.58 -12.55 -47.72
N ALA A 666 26.86 -11.42 -47.83
CA ALA A 666 27.31 -10.25 -48.58
C ALA A 666 28.63 -9.66 -48.03
N CYS A 667 28.90 -9.84 -46.73
CA CYS A 667 30.17 -9.49 -46.10
C CYS A 667 31.24 -10.60 -46.21
N GLY A 668 30.99 -11.65 -46.99
CA GLY A 668 31.92 -12.75 -47.26
C GLY A 668 32.01 -13.81 -46.16
N SER A 669 30.97 -14.07 -45.36
CA SER A 669 31.02 -15.13 -44.34
C SER A 669 30.97 -16.56 -44.90
N GLY A 670 30.43 -16.76 -46.10
CA GLY A 670 30.30 -18.07 -46.74
C GLY A 670 29.29 -19.02 -46.07
N GLU A 671 28.40 -18.52 -45.20
CA GLU A 671 27.42 -19.31 -44.44
C GLU A 671 26.21 -19.78 -45.29
N TYR A 672 26.46 -20.32 -46.48
CA TYR A 672 25.41 -20.75 -47.41
C TYR A 672 24.57 -21.93 -46.86
N ASP A 673 25.19 -22.86 -46.14
CA ASP A 673 24.49 -24.02 -45.58
C ASP A 673 23.49 -23.60 -44.52
N ARG A 674 23.92 -22.71 -43.60
CA ARG A 674 23.05 -22.14 -42.56
C ARG A 674 21.91 -21.31 -43.17
N ALA A 675 22.17 -20.56 -44.23
CA ALA A 675 21.12 -19.84 -44.95
C ALA A 675 20.09 -20.78 -45.59
N LYS A 676 20.53 -21.90 -46.18
CA LYS A 676 19.64 -22.94 -46.74
C LYS A 676 18.80 -23.61 -45.66
N GLU A 677 19.36 -23.85 -44.48
CA GLU A 677 18.60 -24.35 -43.32
C GLU A 677 17.46 -23.39 -42.94
N PHE A 678 17.73 -22.09 -42.85
CA PHE A 678 16.69 -21.10 -42.57
C PHE A 678 15.63 -20.99 -43.67
N ILE A 679 16.01 -21.11 -44.94
CA ILE A 679 15.04 -21.15 -46.06
C ILE A 679 14.13 -22.39 -45.93
N LYS A 680 14.70 -23.54 -45.55
CA LYS A 680 13.94 -24.76 -45.32
C LYS A 680 13.01 -24.66 -44.11
N GLU A 681 13.46 -24.00 -43.04
CA GLU A 681 12.72 -23.83 -41.78
C GLU A 681 11.58 -22.80 -41.91
N TYR A 682 11.86 -21.63 -42.49
CA TYR A 682 10.95 -20.48 -42.50
C TYR A 682 10.29 -20.19 -43.86
N GLY A 683 10.63 -20.96 -44.89
CA GLY A 683 10.13 -20.81 -46.25
C GLY A 683 10.91 -19.76 -47.07
N GLU A 684 10.34 -19.37 -48.21
CA GLU A 684 11.01 -18.49 -49.16
C GLU A 684 11.22 -17.08 -48.58
N PRO A 685 12.44 -16.52 -48.65
CA PRO A 685 12.74 -15.21 -48.11
C PRO A 685 12.12 -14.09 -48.95
N PRO A 686 11.75 -12.95 -48.35
CA PRO A 686 11.32 -11.78 -49.11
C PRO A 686 12.45 -11.24 -50.01
N VAL A 687 12.15 -10.89 -51.26
CA VAL A 687 13.14 -10.44 -52.28
C VAL A 687 14.09 -9.35 -51.77
N PHE A 688 13.58 -8.37 -51.03
CA PHE A 688 14.40 -7.26 -50.54
C PHE A 688 15.52 -7.71 -49.59
N THR A 689 15.37 -8.83 -48.89
CA THR A 689 16.37 -9.34 -47.92
C THR A 689 17.63 -9.89 -48.58
N TYR A 690 17.59 -10.25 -49.86
CA TYR A 690 18.74 -10.80 -50.61
C TYR A 690 19.03 -10.06 -51.91
N SER A 691 18.26 -9.02 -52.25
CA SER A 691 18.42 -8.23 -53.48
C SER A 691 19.84 -7.71 -53.71
N PHE A 692 20.56 -7.38 -52.63
CA PHE A 692 21.93 -6.88 -52.62
C PHE A 692 23.03 -7.94 -52.76
N LEU A 693 22.67 -9.24 -52.78
CA LEU A 693 23.62 -10.31 -53.07
C LEU A 693 24.04 -10.28 -54.54
N ASN A 694 25.30 -10.65 -54.81
CA ASN A 694 25.76 -10.88 -56.17
C ASN A 694 25.12 -12.15 -56.76
N ASP A 695 25.24 -12.33 -58.07
CA ASP A 695 24.58 -13.44 -58.77
C ASP A 695 25.14 -14.81 -58.34
N GLU A 696 26.43 -14.90 -58.02
CA GLU A 696 27.07 -16.12 -57.53
C GLU A 696 26.50 -16.56 -56.18
N ASP A 697 26.30 -15.63 -55.25
CA ASP A 697 25.70 -15.88 -53.94
C ASP A 697 24.23 -16.30 -54.07
N LYS A 698 23.48 -15.64 -54.96
CA LYS A 698 22.08 -16.01 -55.25
C LYS A 698 21.99 -17.42 -55.84
N GLU A 699 22.86 -17.74 -56.81
CA GLU A 699 22.93 -19.07 -57.43
C GLU A 699 23.24 -20.16 -56.39
N LYS A 700 24.24 -19.92 -55.53
CA LYS A 700 24.60 -20.86 -54.44
C LYS A 700 23.44 -21.11 -53.47
N LEU A 701 22.59 -20.11 -53.26
CA LEU A 701 21.42 -20.17 -52.37
C LEU A 701 20.15 -20.69 -53.07
N GLY A 702 20.17 -20.85 -54.39
CA GLY A 702 18.99 -21.23 -55.18
C GLY A 702 17.91 -20.14 -55.21
N LEU A 703 18.30 -18.88 -55.06
CA LEU A 703 17.41 -17.71 -55.11
C LEU A 703 17.36 -17.18 -56.55
N LYS A 704 16.20 -16.71 -56.99
CA LYS A 704 15.96 -16.20 -58.35
C LYS A 704 15.99 -14.68 -58.44
#